data_AF-A0A7L3LXW1-F1
#
_entry.id   AF-A0A7L3LXW1-F1
#
_cell.length_a   1.000
_cell.length_b   1.000
_cell.length_c   1.000
_cell.angle_alpha   90.00
_cell.angle_beta   90.00
_cell.angle_gamma   90.00
#
_symmetry.space_group_name_H-M   'P 1'
#
loop_
_entity.id
_entity.type
_entity.pdbx_description
1 polymer ?
#
loop_
_entity_poly.entity_id
_entity_poly.type
_entity_poly.pdbx_seq_one_letter_code
_entity_poly.pdbx_strand_id
1 'polypeptide(L)'
;VEAVTLFEVVSMGKQAMQSVVDDWVEAYKQDRNVALLDLINFFIQCSGCQGMVTAEMFQSLQKKDVMQKMTETFDEDNEDYPLIRTGPYWKKFKANFCEFIAVLVQQCQCSILYDNYLMDTVISLLTGLADSMVRAFRHTSTLAAMKLLTAVVSIHLNLDVNKHNVQRLYEVKKKKISSKRTNYRLDQLERKRKEYEHKLLEIQNMMHAIFKGTFLNRYRDVIPEIRAICIEEISNWIKTYPDAFLNDSYLKYIGWMLYDKQAEVRLKCLLGLQGIYGKKELVSRMDLFTSRFKDRIVSMPLDKDHEVAVQAMKLLMLMSQNCEDALSAEDCEMLYQFVYTTHRPLAVAAGELLYKRLLSHEGDEEIQLKGGGKSGSSTNQLKRLINFFLKSELHKHVPYLIDSLWDWAGTFLKDWECMTALLLKSAEEGGEELSDAHKSALIEVILATVREATEGHPPVGRGAAKKILSVKEKKIQLEDCTKITEHFIVVLPQLLAKYSTDAQKVANLLQIPQYYDLDIYSTGHLEKHMDALLREVKDIVTKHSDVSVLEASSRTYYVLCSEETAIYSQVDCARTELIDELMGHLNQLLDNLWQKEEGFFTDAGEVSRIHSTLRRVAAFHNAHDLTKWNLYDKTLRLLLFELEHGRLPVLMILPALQCTYFSLLWQLAAVSENPIKETLFALGKEGKHFSQICTGFLQHKEKDVREKAFMILCDWLLILSHQNSNNNEETVGLLDYLPSMSLQEKLLSFIQEHVFMEEEEESKGLTEEKERKDESCKLDDLHKKRSLLAAYCKLIVYNVVEMTTAAEIYKHYVKAYNDFGDIIKETLSKTRHNNKIQSAKTLILCLQQVRHAESQDRSSGVDFSSPSFTNMKELARRFSLTFGWDQVKSRESVAMIHKEGIEFAFQGATGVDGKCLPPNLGFLLIITEFSNKLLKPDKRLVYAYLQRYMAEPLPCRGEEWQPLIWYRNSLLA
;
A
#
# COMPACT_ATOMS: atom_id res chain seq x y z
N VAL A 1 -33.20 44.28 14.02
CA VAL A 1 -32.73 42.88 14.12
C VAL A 1 -33.24 42.21 12.87
N GLU A 2 -32.37 41.88 11.91
CA GLU A 2 -32.79 41.11 10.73
C GLU A 2 -33.41 39.79 11.20
N ALA A 3 -34.53 39.41 10.60
CA ALA A 3 -35.18 38.14 10.92
C ALA A 3 -34.26 36.99 10.50
N VAL A 4 -33.94 36.09 11.44
CA VAL A 4 -33.10 34.92 11.18
C VAL A 4 -33.80 34.03 10.17
N THR A 5 -33.10 33.67 9.10
CA THR A 5 -33.66 32.84 8.02
C THR A 5 -33.74 31.37 8.42
N LEU A 6 -34.64 30.60 7.79
CA LEU A 6 -34.75 29.16 8.02
C LEU A 6 -33.43 28.42 7.72
N PHE A 7 -32.66 28.89 6.73
CA PHE A 7 -31.34 28.36 6.42
C PHE A 7 -30.34 28.54 7.57
N GLU A 8 -30.30 29.71 8.19
CA GLU A 8 -29.43 29.98 9.34
C GLU A 8 -29.81 29.11 10.54
N VAL A 9 -31.11 28.95 10.82
CA VAL A 9 -31.59 28.09 11.91
C VAL A 9 -31.16 26.62 11.70
N VAL A 10 -31.41 26.07 10.52
CA VAL A 10 -31.09 24.67 10.18
C VAL A 10 -29.57 24.44 10.12
N SER A 11 -28.80 25.40 9.61
CA SER A 11 -27.34 25.29 9.50
C SER A 11 -26.64 25.39 10.86
N MET A 12 -27.09 26.28 11.75
CA MET A 12 -26.56 26.37 13.11
C MET A 12 -26.92 25.15 13.96
N GLY A 13 -28.13 24.59 13.76
CA GLY A 13 -28.57 23.35 14.41
C GLY A 13 -28.50 23.40 15.93
N LYS A 14 -28.94 24.53 16.52
CA LYS A 14 -28.99 24.78 17.97
C LYS A 14 -30.32 24.35 18.61
N GLN A 15 -31.40 24.29 17.83
CA GLN A 15 -32.73 23.88 18.26
C GLN A 15 -33.04 22.46 17.78
N ALA A 16 -33.98 21.79 18.46
CA ALA A 16 -34.50 20.52 18.00
C ALA A 16 -35.25 20.72 16.67
N MET A 17 -34.98 19.88 15.66
CA MET A 17 -35.55 20.04 14.31
C MET A 17 -37.08 20.05 14.32
N GLN A 18 -37.66 19.24 15.19
CA GLN A 18 -39.10 19.20 15.47
C GLN A 18 -39.68 20.57 15.84
N SER A 19 -39.01 21.33 16.72
CA SER A 19 -39.46 22.67 17.13
C SER A 19 -39.46 23.65 15.95
N VAL A 20 -38.41 23.62 15.13
CA VAL A 20 -38.28 24.50 13.95
C VAL A 20 -39.41 24.22 12.96
N VAL A 21 -39.74 22.95 12.75
CA VAL A 21 -40.84 22.54 11.88
C VAL A 21 -42.19 22.92 12.48
N ASP A 22 -42.41 22.75 13.78
CA ASP A 22 -43.68 23.12 14.44
C ASP A 22 -43.95 24.62 14.34
N ASP A 23 -42.91 25.44 14.54
CA ASP A 23 -42.98 26.89 14.38
C ASP A 23 -43.33 27.27 12.93
N TRP A 24 -42.71 26.61 11.95
CA TRP A 24 -43.02 26.82 10.52
C TRP A 24 -44.44 26.37 10.17
N VAL A 25 -44.89 25.23 10.70
CA VAL A 25 -46.25 24.70 10.49
C VAL A 25 -47.29 25.65 11.07
N GLU A 26 -47.03 26.28 12.21
CA GLU A 26 -47.94 27.27 12.79
C GLU A 26 -47.97 28.56 11.97
N ALA A 27 -46.83 29.04 11.47
CA ALA A 27 -46.77 30.14 10.52
C ALA A 27 -47.57 29.84 9.24
N TYR A 28 -47.50 28.61 8.73
CA TYR A 28 -48.27 28.16 7.56
C TYR A 28 -49.78 28.17 7.79
N LYS A 29 -50.24 27.85 9.00
CA LYS A 29 -51.68 27.95 9.35
C LYS A 29 -52.16 29.39 9.42
N GLN A 30 -51.28 30.32 9.78
CA GLN A 30 -51.59 31.75 9.86
C GLN A 30 -51.63 32.41 8.47
N ASP A 31 -50.57 32.24 7.67
CA ASP A 31 -50.50 32.70 6.28
C ASP A 31 -49.70 31.71 5.42
N ARG A 32 -50.43 31.01 4.54
CA ARG A 32 -49.85 29.98 3.65
C ARG A 32 -48.85 30.55 2.66
N ASN A 33 -49.07 31.76 2.15
CA ASN A 33 -48.22 32.34 1.10
C ASN A 33 -46.88 32.78 1.68
N VAL A 34 -46.90 33.42 2.84
CA VAL A 34 -45.67 33.89 3.52
C VAL A 34 -44.80 32.72 3.95
N ALA A 35 -45.38 31.73 4.64
CA ALA A 35 -44.63 30.56 5.08
C ALA A 35 -44.07 29.72 3.92
N LEU A 36 -44.81 29.63 2.81
CA LEU A 36 -44.35 28.95 1.60
C LEU A 36 -43.23 29.70 0.90
N LEU A 37 -43.28 31.04 0.85
CA LEU A 37 -42.18 31.86 0.33
C LEU A 37 -40.89 31.63 1.12
N ASP A 38 -40.98 31.56 2.46
CA ASP A 38 -39.84 31.26 3.33
C ASP A 38 -39.26 29.87 3.05
N LEU A 39 -40.12 28.87 2.81
CA LEU A 39 -39.70 27.52 2.46
C LEU A 39 -39.05 27.44 1.06
N ILE A 40 -39.54 28.22 0.09
CA ILE A 40 -38.93 28.33 -1.24
C ILE A 40 -37.53 28.93 -1.13
N ASN A 41 -37.41 30.05 -0.41
CA ASN A 41 -36.13 30.71 -0.16
C ASN A 41 -35.15 29.82 0.59
N PHE A 42 -35.63 29.01 1.54
CA PHE A 42 -34.81 28.02 2.23
C PHE A 42 -34.13 27.04 1.26
N PHE A 43 -34.86 26.47 0.29
CA PHE A 43 -34.25 25.55 -0.69
C PHE A 43 -33.26 26.26 -1.62
N ILE A 44 -33.52 27.51 -1.99
CA ILE A 44 -32.63 28.33 -2.82
C ILE A 44 -31.34 28.66 -2.07
N GLN A 45 -31.44 29.10 -0.82
CA GLN A 45 -30.30 29.38 0.06
C GLN A 45 -29.48 28.14 0.40
N CYS A 46 -30.13 26.99 0.62
CA CYS A 46 -29.44 25.70 0.79
C CYS A 46 -28.58 25.33 -0.43
N SER A 47 -28.91 25.86 -1.60
CA SER A 47 -28.12 25.71 -2.82
C SER A 47 -26.96 26.71 -2.92
N GLY A 48 -26.77 27.58 -1.93
CA GLY A 48 -25.71 28.60 -1.90
C GLY A 48 -26.06 29.91 -2.60
N CYS A 49 -27.25 30.01 -3.20
CA CYS A 49 -27.70 31.24 -3.86
C CYS A 49 -27.97 32.34 -2.83
N GLN A 50 -27.43 33.53 -3.07
CA GLN A 50 -27.67 34.72 -2.25
C GLN A 50 -28.93 35.50 -2.70
N GLY A 51 -29.48 35.16 -3.87
CA GLY A 51 -30.74 35.71 -4.35
C GLY A 51 -31.93 35.27 -3.51
N MET A 52 -32.92 36.17 -3.39
CA MET A 52 -34.16 35.92 -2.65
C MET A 52 -35.35 36.08 -3.60
N VAL A 53 -36.28 35.13 -3.55
CA VAL A 53 -37.59 35.23 -4.20
C VAL A 53 -38.45 36.15 -3.36
N THR A 54 -38.96 37.21 -3.98
CA THR A 54 -39.84 38.19 -3.32
C THR A 54 -41.31 37.77 -3.43
N ALA A 55 -42.17 38.35 -2.59
CA ALA A 55 -43.61 38.12 -2.64
C ALA A 55 -44.22 38.52 -4.00
N GLU A 56 -43.70 39.58 -4.63
CA GLU A 56 -44.11 40.01 -5.97
C GLU A 56 -43.76 38.95 -7.02
N MET A 57 -42.55 38.40 -6.98
CA MET A 57 -42.13 37.33 -7.90
C MET A 57 -42.98 36.07 -7.71
N PHE A 58 -43.31 35.73 -6.46
CA PHE A 58 -44.15 34.59 -6.14
C PHE A 58 -45.59 34.74 -6.64
N GLN A 59 -46.12 35.97 -6.67
CA GLN A 59 -47.50 36.26 -7.09
C GLN A 59 -47.65 36.55 -8.61
N SER A 60 -46.61 37.06 -9.27
CA SER A 60 -46.71 37.64 -10.63
C SER A 60 -46.06 36.83 -11.75
N LEU A 61 -45.08 35.97 -11.46
CA LEU A 61 -44.27 35.29 -12.48
C LEU A 61 -44.65 33.82 -12.63
N GLN A 62 -44.56 33.28 -13.86
CA GLN A 62 -44.60 31.83 -14.02
C GLN A 62 -43.35 31.24 -13.36
N LYS A 63 -43.45 30.04 -12.78
CA LYS A 63 -42.36 29.38 -12.04
C LYS A 63 -41.03 29.30 -12.82
N LYS A 64 -41.09 29.26 -14.16
CA LYS A 64 -39.91 29.28 -15.04
C LYS A 64 -39.13 30.61 -14.99
N ASP A 65 -39.82 31.73 -14.89
CA ASP A 65 -39.21 33.07 -14.89
C ASP A 65 -38.50 33.34 -13.55
N VAL A 66 -39.06 32.82 -12.44
CA VAL A 66 -38.41 32.85 -11.11
C VAL A 66 -37.10 32.07 -11.12
N MET A 67 -37.08 30.88 -11.73
CA MET A 67 -35.86 30.06 -11.83
C MET A 67 -34.77 30.70 -12.70
N GLN A 68 -35.16 31.30 -13.84
CA GLN A 68 -34.24 32.05 -14.68
C GLN A 68 -33.64 33.21 -13.88
N LYS A 69 -34.47 33.94 -13.13
CA LYS A 69 -33.98 35.07 -12.34
C LYS A 69 -33.03 34.65 -11.22
N MET A 70 -33.32 33.56 -10.52
CA MET A 70 -32.43 33.03 -9.48
C MET A 70 -31.09 32.52 -10.04
N THR A 71 -31.11 32.03 -11.28
CA THR A 71 -29.90 31.64 -12.01
C THR A 71 -29.06 32.86 -12.39
N GLU A 72 -29.67 33.94 -12.87
CA GLU A 72 -28.98 35.21 -13.16
C GLU A 72 -28.34 35.84 -11.91
N THR A 73 -28.97 35.67 -10.75
CA THR A 73 -28.44 36.17 -9.47
C THR A 73 -27.49 35.20 -8.78
N PHE A 74 -27.24 34.03 -9.38
CA PHE A 74 -26.28 33.08 -8.85
C PHE A 74 -24.87 33.56 -9.20
N ASP A 75 -24.01 33.68 -8.19
CA ASP A 75 -22.62 34.05 -8.38
C ASP A 75 -21.86 32.85 -8.99
N GLU A 76 -21.67 32.86 -10.30
CA GLU A 76 -20.97 31.80 -11.03
C GLU A 76 -19.48 31.70 -10.67
N ASP A 77 -18.89 32.75 -10.09
CA ASP A 77 -17.47 32.76 -9.70
C ASP A 77 -17.21 31.92 -8.45
N ASN A 78 -18.26 31.58 -7.68
CA ASN A 78 -18.16 30.74 -6.49
C ASN A 78 -18.61 29.30 -6.79
N GLU A 79 -17.65 28.43 -7.12
CA GLU A 79 -17.91 27.02 -7.38
C GLU A 79 -18.42 26.26 -6.13
N ASP A 80 -18.24 26.80 -4.92
CA ASP A 80 -18.53 26.16 -3.64
C ASP A 80 -19.92 26.47 -3.06
N TYR A 81 -20.79 25.45 -3.03
CA TYR A 81 -22.12 25.50 -2.39
C TYR A 81 -22.23 24.56 -1.17
N PRO A 82 -23.20 24.78 -0.26
CA PRO A 82 -23.25 24.13 1.05
C PRO A 82 -23.08 22.60 1.10
N LEU A 83 -23.53 21.86 0.07
CA LEU A 83 -23.46 20.39 0.04
C LEU A 83 -22.10 19.80 -0.35
N ILE A 84 -21.22 20.58 -0.99
CA ILE A 84 -19.87 20.11 -1.40
C ILE A 84 -18.76 20.66 -0.50
N ARG A 85 -19.07 21.63 0.36
CA ARG A 85 -18.13 22.18 1.33
C ARG A 85 -17.70 21.10 2.34
N THR A 86 -16.40 21.07 2.63
CA THR A 86 -15.80 20.09 3.55
C THR A 86 -15.80 20.61 4.99
N GLY A 87 -15.72 19.68 5.96
CA GLY A 87 -15.65 20.01 7.40
C GLY A 87 -16.87 19.54 8.21
N PRO A 88 -16.74 19.46 9.55
CA PRO A 88 -17.78 18.91 10.43
C PRO A 88 -19.07 19.74 10.42
N TYR A 89 -18.96 21.07 10.27
CA TYR A 89 -20.09 21.97 10.18
C TYR A 89 -21.00 21.65 8.98
N TRP A 90 -20.43 21.54 7.78
CA TRP A 90 -21.19 21.27 6.56
C TRP A 90 -21.72 19.84 6.49
N LYS A 91 -21.00 18.86 7.07
CA LYS A 91 -21.53 17.50 7.29
C LYS A 91 -22.77 17.52 8.19
N LYS A 92 -22.74 18.28 9.29
CA LYS A 92 -23.89 18.46 10.18
C LYS A 92 -25.05 19.17 9.47
N PHE A 93 -24.77 20.24 8.72
CA PHE A 93 -25.79 20.92 7.91
C PHE A 93 -26.48 19.96 6.93
N LYS A 94 -25.73 19.15 6.17
CA LYS A 94 -26.33 18.17 5.24
C LYS A 94 -27.25 17.18 5.96
N ALA A 95 -26.87 16.71 7.16
CA ALA A 95 -27.72 15.85 7.98
C ALA A 95 -28.99 16.58 8.44
N ASN A 96 -28.84 17.78 9.01
CA ASN A 96 -29.94 18.63 9.45
C ASN A 96 -30.92 18.97 8.30
N PHE A 97 -30.41 19.27 7.10
CA PHE A 97 -31.20 19.55 5.91
C PHE A 97 -32.07 18.34 5.52
N CYS A 98 -31.49 17.13 5.54
CA CYS A 98 -32.23 15.90 5.27
C CYS A 98 -33.29 15.62 6.35
N GLU A 99 -32.94 15.85 7.63
CA GLU A 99 -33.85 15.66 8.77
C GLU A 99 -35.02 16.64 8.73
N PHE A 100 -34.77 17.92 8.44
CA PHE A 100 -35.79 18.95 8.31
C PHE A 100 -36.91 18.52 7.35
N ILE A 101 -36.55 18.03 6.16
CA ILE A 101 -37.51 17.58 5.14
C ILE A 101 -38.33 16.39 5.66
N ALA A 102 -37.69 15.42 6.30
CA ALA A 102 -38.38 14.25 6.85
C ALA A 102 -39.38 14.65 7.95
N VAL A 103 -38.95 15.51 8.87
CA VAL A 103 -39.78 15.99 9.99
C VAL A 103 -40.93 16.87 9.50
N LEU A 104 -40.69 17.74 8.51
CA LEU A 104 -41.72 18.56 7.87
C LEU A 104 -42.88 17.71 7.33
N VAL A 105 -42.54 16.67 6.57
CA VAL A 105 -43.52 15.75 5.99
C VAL A 105 -44.27 14.99 7.09
N GLN A 106 -43.56 14.54 8.12
CA GLN A 106 -44.15 13.84 9.26
C GLN A 106 -45.12 14.72 10.05
N GLN A 107 -44.83 16.00 10.29
CA GLN A 107 -45.73 16.89 11.02
C GLN A 107 -46.96 17.30 10.20
N CYS A 108 -46.82 17.37 8.88
CA CYS A 108 -47.94 17.65 7.99
C CYS A 108 -48.89 16.46 7.77
N GLN A 109 -48.52 15.24 8.19
CA GLN A 109 -49.18 13.98 7.81
C GLN A 109 -50.68 13.86 8.15
N CYS A 110 -51.18 14.65 9.11
CA CYS A 110 -52.57 14.53 9.57
C CYS A 110 -53.56 15.40 8.76
N SER A 111 -53.09 16.51 8.19
CA SER A 111 -53.95 17.51 7.55
C SER A 111 -53.27 18.25 6.39
N ILE A 112 -52.23 19.05 6.68
CA ILE A 112 -51.59 19.97 5.71
C ILE A 112 -51.04 19.22 4.48
N LEU A 113 -50.61 17.97 4.65
CA LEU A 113 -50.10 17.16 3.55
C LEU A 113 -51.12 16.97 2.41
N TYR A 114 -52.42 17.04 2.71
CA TYR A 114 -53.53 16.77 1.79
C TYR A 114 -54.29 18.05 1.37
N ASP A 115 -53.69 19.23 1.55
CA ASP A 115 -54.36 20.51 1.28
C ASP A 115 -54.33 20.94 -0.19
N ASN A 116 -53.73 20.13 -1.07
CA ASN A 116 -53.55 20.37 -2.50
C ASN A 116 -52.83 21.70 -2.83
N TYR A 117 -51.97 22.18 -1.92
CA TYR A 117 -51.25 23.43 -2.11
C TYR A 117 -49.77 23.34 -1.74
N LEU A 118 -49.44 22.89 -0.51
CA LEU A 118 -48.06 22.85 -0.03
C LEU A 118 -47.19 21.92 -0.88
N MET A 119 -47.55 20.63 -0.94
CA MET A 119 -46.71 19.62 -1.59
C MET A 119 -46.66 19.79 -3.10
N ASP A 120 -47.75 20.20 -3.74
CA ASP A 120 -47.76 20.49 -5.18
C ASP A 120 -46.79 21.61 -5.54
N THR A 121 -46.71 22.64 -4.69
CA THR A 121 -45.76 23.75 -4.89
C THR A 121 -44.32 23.31 -4.65
N VAL A 122 -44.06 22.59 -3.55
CA VAL A 122 -42.71 22.10 -3.21
C VAL A 122 -42.20 21.11 -4.25
N ILE A 123 -43.00 20.10 -4.64
CA ILE A 123 -42.63 19.11 -5.66
C ILE A 123 -42.37 19.80 -7.00
N SER A 124 -43.22 20.76 -7.38
CA SER A 124 -43.03 21.54 -8.61
C SER A 124 -41.75 22.38 -8.59
N LEU A 125 -41.43 23.04 -7.46
CA LEU A 125 -40.19 23.79 -7.29
C LEU A 125 -38.97 22.88 -7.41
N LEU A 126 -38.94 21.80 -6.62
CA LEU A 126 -37.80 20.88 -6.57
C LEU A 126 -37.58 20.20 -7.93
N THR A 127 -38.66 19.84 -8.64
CA THR A 127 -38.56 19.31 -10.00
C THR A 127 -37.95 20.32 -10.96
N GLY A 128 -38.35 21.60 -10.89
CA GLY A 128 -37.80 22.66 -11.71
C GLY A 128 -36.32 22.95 -11.43
N LEU A 129 -35.95 23.03 -10.15
CA LEU A 129 -34.55 23.20 -9.73
C LEU A 129 -33.67 22.00 -10.11
N ALA A 130 -34.22 20.78 -10.07
CA ALA A 130 -33.52 19.56 -10.46
C ALA A 130 -33.32 19.46 -11.98
N ASP A 131 -34.01 20.26 -12.78
CA ASP A 131 -33.81 20.36 -14.23
C ASP A 131 -32.88 21.54 -14.62
N SER A 132 -32.42 22.32 -13.64
CA SER A 132 -31.51 23.45 -13.88
C SER A 132 -30.14 22.97 -14.39
N MET A 133 -29.51 23.78 -15.23
CA MET A 133 -28.12 23.61 -15.66
C MET A 133 -27.13 23.91 -14.53
N VAL A 134 -27.52 24.74 -13.54
CA VAL A 134 -26.69 25.08 -12.38
C VAL A 134 -26.56 23.86 -11.47
N ARG A 135 -25.32 23.38 -11.30
CA ARG A 135 -25.03 22.19 -10.47
C ARG A 135 -25.56 22.33 -9.05
N ALA A 136 -25.41 23.50 -8.43
CA ALA A 136 -25.79 23.73 -7.04
C ALA A 136 -27.29 23.55 -6.80
N PHE A 137 -28.14 24.15 -7.65
CA PHE A 137 -29.59 23.94 -7.62
C PHE A 137 -29.94 22.49 -7.93
N ARG A 138 -29.36 21.92 -8.98
CA ARG A 138 -29.67 20.55 -9.41
C ARG A 138 -29.34 19.51 -8.33
N HIS A 139 -28.16 19.62 -7.71
CA HIS A 139 -27.73 18.70 -6.65
C HIS A 139 -28.59 18.85 -5.39
N THR A 140 -28.78 20.09 -4.92
CA THR A 140 -29.52 20.36 -3.67
C THR A 140 -30.99 19.96 -3.78
N SER A 141 -31.64 20.32 -4.87
CA SER A 141 -33.04 19.96 -5.12
C SER A 141 -33.23 18.46 -5.34
N THR A 142 -32.29 17.77 -6.00
CA THR A 142 -32.35 16.32 -6.12
C THR A 142 -32.27 15.65 -4.75
N LEU A 143 -31.33 16.06 -3.90
CA LEU A 143 -31.24 15.55 -2.53
C LEU A 143 -32.55 15.79 -1.77
N ALA A 144 -33.09 17.01 -1.84
CA ALA A 144 -34.34 17.36 -1.19
C ALA A 144 -35.51 16.51 -1.69
N ALA A 145 -35.65 16.36 -3.00
CA ALA A 145 -36.70 15.57 -3.63
C ALA A 145 -36.60 14.08 -3.26
N MET A 146 -35.40 13.51 -3.23
CA MET A 146 -35.24 12.11 -2.83
C MET A 146 -35.57 11.90 -1.34
N LYS A 147 -35.16 12.80 -0.45
CA LYS A 147 -35.53 12.76 0.97
C LYS A 147 -37.02 12.99 1.20
N LEU A 148 -37.63 13.89 0.44
CA LEU A 148 -39.08 14.09 0.42
C LEU A 148 -39.80 12.80 0.03
N LEU A 149 -39.36 12.15 -1.05
CA LEU A 149 -39.93 10.88 -1.48
C LEU A 149 -39.78 9.78 -0.41
N THR A 150 -38.63 9.69 0.24
CA THR A 150 -38.41 8.76 1.38
C THR A 150 -39.40 8.99 2.51
N ALA A 151 -39.63 10.25 2.89
CA ALA A 151 -40.59 10.59 3.94
C ALA A 151 -42.04 10.26 3.54
N VAL A 152 -42.40 10.54 2.29
CA VAL A 152 -43.72 10.22 1.71
C VAL A 152 -43.95 8.71 1.64
N VAL A 153 -42.92 7.91 1.29
CA VAL A 153 -42.99 6.43 1.32
C VAL A 153 -43.24 5.90 2.74
N SER A 154 -42.62 6.50 3.76
CA SER A 154 -42.86 6.14 5.16
C SER A 154 -44.32 6.41 5.58
N ILE A 155 -44.87 7.56 5.18
CA ILE A 155 -46.29 7.88 5.41
C ILE A 155 -47.19 6.88 4.67
N HIS A 156 -46.88 6.57 3.41
CA HIS A 156 -47.64 5.61 2.61
C HIS A 156 -47.74 4.25 3.32
N LEU A 157 -46.59 3.72 3.78
CA LEU A 157 -46.53 2.47 4.54
C LEU A 157 -47.38 2.53 5.82
N ASN A 158 -47.27 3.61 6.59
CA ASN A 158 -48.07 3.78 7.82
C ASN A 158 -49.57 3.83 7.54
N LEU A 159 -50.00 4.51 6.47
CA LEU A 159 -51.40 4.57 6.06
C LEU A 159 -51.90 3.20 5.58
N ASP A 160 -51.08 2.45 4.85
CA ASP A 160 -51.43 1.12 4.34
C ASP A 160 -51.62 0.12 5.50
N VAL A 161 -50.71 0.13 6.47
CA VAL A 161 -50.85 -0.63 7.73
C VAL A 161 -52.13 -0.24 8.47
N ASN A 162 -52.41 1.06 8.60
CA ASN A 162 -53.62 1.55 9.27
C ASN A 162 -54.90 1.15 8.52
N LYS A 163 -54.90 1.18 7.18
CA LYS A 163 -55.99 0.69 6.35
C LYS A 163 -56.24 -0.80 6.60
N HIS A 164 -55.19 -1.62 6.61
CA HIS A 164 -55.29 -3.05 6.91
C HIS A 164 -55.82 -3.31 8.33
N ASN A 165 -55.39 -2.54 9.33
CA ASN A 165 -55.90 -2.62 10.69
C ASN A 165 -57.39 -2.29 10.76
N VAL A 166 -57.84 -1.23 10.09
CA VAL A 166 -59.27 -0.87 10.01
C VAL A 166 -60.07 -1.94 9.27
N GLN A 167 -59.54 -2.50 8.19
CA GLN A 167 -60.18 -3.57 7.42
C GLN A 167 -60.39 -4.84 8.29
N ARG A 168 -59.37 -5.26 9.03
CA ARG A 168 -59.48 -6.40 9.98
C ARG A 168 -60.52 -6.12 11.08
N LEU A 169 -60.52 -4.91 11.64
CA LEU A 169 -61.51 -4.49 12.66
C LEU A 169 -62.94 -4.46 12.09
N TYR A 170 -63.10 -4.08 10.82
CA TYR A 170 -64.38 -4.10 10.12
C TYR A 170 -64.89 -5.54 9.96
N GLU A 171 -64.04 -6.45 9.48
CA GLU A 171 -64.39 -7.86 9.29
C GLU A 171 -64.76 -8.57 10.60
N VAL A 172 -64.02 -8.32 11.68
CA VAL A 172 -64.33 -8.89 13.01
C VAL A 172 -65.67 -8.40 13.53
N LYS A 173 -65.99 -7.11 13.35
CA LYS A 173 -67.29 -6.57 13.79
C LYS A 173 -68.45 -7.03 12.93
N LYS A 174 -68.22 -7.24 11.62
CA LYS A 174 -69.24 -7.77 10.70
C LYS A 174 -69.70 -9.17 11.11
N LYS A 175 -68.84 -9.97 11.75
CA LYS A 175 -69.16 -11.32 12.25
C LYS A 175 -69.93 -11.35 13.58
N LYS A 176 -70.12 -10.20 14.27
CA LYS A 176 -70.87 -10.14 15.54
C LYS A 176 -72.39 -9.98 15.28
N ILE A 177 -73.22 -10.45 16.23
CA ILE A 177 -74.68 -10.36 16.16
C ILE A 177 -75.12 -8.90 15.89
N SER A 178 -75.98 -8.73 14.89
CA SER A 178 -76.40 -7.42 14.38
C SER A 178 -77.21 -6.66 15.43
N SER A 179 -76.74 -5.47 15.78
CA SER A 179 -77.43 -4.51 16.64
C SER A 179 -77.33 -3.11 16.02
N LYS A 180 -78.24 -2.19 16.34
CA LYS A 180 -78.18 -0.79 15.84
C LYS A 180 -76.82 -0.11 16.15
N ARG A 181 -76.24 -0.41 17.31
CA ARG A 181 -74.90 0.07 17.71
C ARG A 181 -73.76 -0.58 16.91
N THR A 182 -73.93 -1.84 16.53
CA THR A 182 -72.99 -2.57 15.66
C THR A 182 -72.96 -1.95 14.25
N ASN A 183 -74.13 -1.64 13.68
CA ASN A 183 -74.24 -1.05 12.33
C ASN A 183 -73.62 0.35 12.25
N TYR A 184 -73.93 1.25 13.21
CA TYR A 184 -73.30 2.58 13.27
C TYR A 184 -71.77 2.50 13.32
N ARG A 185 -71.21 1.53 14.06
CA ARG A 185 -69.77 1.34 14.19
C ARG A 185 -69.14 0.72 12.94
N LEU A 186 -69.89 -0.07 12.17
CA LEU A 186 -69.47 -0.54 10.84
C LEU A 186 -69.43 0.62 9.84
N ASP A 187 -70.44 1.50 9.83
CA ASP A 187 -70.45 2.69 8.97
C ASP A 187 -69.32 3.66 9.28
N GLN A 188 -68.93 3.78 10.56
CA GLN A 188 -67.78 4.59 10.96
C GLN A 188 -66.45 4.00 10.48
N LEU A 189 -66.28 2.67 10.57
CA LEU A 189 -65.08 1.99 10.08
C LEU A 189 -64.99 2.04 8.55
N GLU A 190 -66.12 1.88 7.86
CA GLU A 190 -66.21 2.01 6.40
C GLU A 190 -65.81 3.42 5.93
N ARG A 191 -66.30 4.46 6.61
CA ARG A 191 -65.89 5.85 6.34
C ARG A 191 -64.38 6.07 6.53
N LYS A 192 -63.81 5.56 7.64
CA LYS A 192 -62.36 5.64 7.89
C LYS A 192 -61.55 4.87 6.85
N ARG A 193 -62.05 3.72 6.38
CA ARG A 193 -61.39 2.96 5.32
C ARG A 193 -61.33 3.76 4.02
N LYS A 194 -62.46 4.34 3.60
CA LYS A 194 -62.52 5.20 2.40
C LYS A 194 -61.62 6.43 2.53
N GLU A 195 -61.52 7.01 3.73
CA GLU A 195 -60.59 8.11 4.01
C GLU A 195 -59.13 7.68 3.81
N TYR A 196 -58.72 6.53 4.37
CA TYR A 196 -57.38 6.00 4.16
C TYR A 196 -57.10 5.65 2.69
N GLU A 197 -58.09 5.10 1.96
CA GLU A 197 -57.97 4.83 0.53
C GLU A 197 -57.72 6.10 -0.29
N HIS A 198 -58.45 7.17 0.01
CA HIS A 198 -58.26 8.46 -0.65
C HIS A 198 -56.89 9.06 -0.33
N LYS A 199 -56.49 9.08 0.95
CA LYS A 199 -55.17 9.54 1.38
C LYS A 199 -54.04 8.75 0.74
N LEU A 200 -54.16 7.43 0.63
CA LEU A 200 -53.18 6.58 -0.05
C LEU A 200 -53.03 6.95 -1.53
N LEU A 201 -54.13 7.25 -2.22
CA LEU A 201 -54.10 7.66 -3.63
C LEU A 201 -53.37 9.00 -3.81
N GLU A 202 -53.63 9.98 -2.95
CA GLU A 202 -52.94 11.28 -2.99
C GLU A 202 -51.44 11.13 -2.75
N ILE A 203 -51.05 10.33 -1.76
CA ILE A 203 -49.65 10.02 -1.47
C ILE A 203 -49.00 9.29 -2.66
N GLN A 204 -49.69 8.34 -3.29
CA GLN A 204 -49.20 7.65 -4.49
C GLN A 204 -48.97 8.62 -5.66
N ASN A 205 -49.84 9.61 -5.84
CA ASN A 205 -49.67 10.64 -6.85
C ASN A 205 -48.43 11.50 -6.58
N MET A 206 -48.20 11.91 -5.33
CA MET A 206 -46.97 12.61 -4.93
C MET A 206 -45.72 11.77 -5.19
N MET A 207 -45.75 10.50 -4.81
CA MET A 207 -44.65 9.56 -5.05
C MET A 207 -44.33 9.45 -6.54
N HIS A 208 -45.36 9.29 -7.38
CA HIS A 208 -45.21 9.20 -8.83
C HIS A 208 -44.67 10.50 -9.43
N ALA A 209 -45.17 11.65 -8.96
CA ALA A 209 -44.72 12.96 -9.42
C ALA A 209 -43.22 13.17 -9.15
N ILE A 210 -42.74 12.87 -7.95
CA ILE A 210 -41.32 13.01 -7.59
C ILE A 210 -40.46 11.98 -8.35
N PHE A 211 -40.91 10.72 -8.42
CA PHE A 211 -40.16 9.67 -9.10
C PHE A 211 -40.01 9.96 -10.60
N LYS A 212 -41.11 10.33 -11.28
CA LYS A 212 -41.10 10.63 -12.71
C LYS A 212 -40.45 11.98 -13.03
N GLY A 213 -40.73 13.00 -12.22
CA GLY A 213 -40.23 14.36 -12.42
C GLY A 213 -38.74 14.50 -12.12
N THR A 214 -38.25 13.85 -11.06
CA THR A 214 -36.87 14.02 -10.59
C THR A 214 -36.04 12.75 -10.77
N PHE A 215 -36.42 11.62 -10.16
CA PHE A 215 -35.55 10.42 -10.11
C PHE A 215 -35.17 9.92 -11.51
N LEU A 216 -36.13 9.75 -12.43
CA LEU A 216 -35.88 9.20 -13.78
C LEU A 216 -34.92 10.03 -14.63
N ASN A 217 -34.76 11.32 -14.33
CA ASN A 217 -33.83 12.19 -15.02
C ASN A 217 -32.47 12.23 -14.31
N ARG A 218 -32.47 12.16 -12.97
CA ARG A 218 -31.28 12.40 -12.14
C ARG A 218 -30.48 11.16 -11.75
N TYR A 219 -31.04 9.94 -11.78
CA TYR A 219 -30.24 8.72 -11.54
C TYR A 219 -29.10 8.53 -12.56
N ARG A 220 -29.22 9.19 -13.72
CA ARG A 220 -28.27 9.21 -14.85
C ARG A 220 -27.70 10.61 -15.11
N ASP A 221 -27.63 11.46 -14.08
CA ASP A 221 -27.04 12.79 -14.18
C ASP A 221 -25.56 12.72 -14.61
N VAL A 222 -25.04 13.79 -15.20
CA VAL A 222 -23.60 13.89 -15.51
C VAL A 222 -22.75 13.93 -14.24
N ILE A 223 -23.31 14.46 -13.15
CA ILE A 223 -22.67 14.59 -11.84
C ILE A 223 -22.83 13.30 -11.02
N PRO A 224 -21.74 12.62 -10.63
CA PRO A 224 -21.81 11.31 -9.98
C PRO A 224 -22.39 11.34 -8.57
N GLU A 225 -22.19 12.42 -7.80
CA GLU A 225 -22.76 12.54 -6.45
C GLU A 225 -24.30 12.55 -6.50
N ILE A 226 -24.88 13.14 -7.56
CA ILE A 226 -26.33 13.16 -7.79
C ILE A 226 -26.85 11.74 -8.11
N ARG A 227 -26.12 11.00 -8.97
CA ARG A 227 -26.45 9.61 -9.27
C ARG A 227 -26.39 8.74 -8.02
N ALA A 228 -25.36 8.92 -7.20
CA ALA A 228 -25.18 8.19 -5.94
C ALA A 228 -26.34 8.46 -4.96
N ILE A 229 -26.80 9.70 -4.82
CA ILE A 229 -27.97 10.05 -4.00
C ILE A 229 -29.22 9.29 -4.46
N CYS A 230 -29.49 9.29 -5.77
CA CYS A 230 -30.65 8.58 -6.31
C CYS A 230 -30.61 7.08 -5.99
N ILE A 231 -29.44 6.46 -6.16
CA ILE A 231 -29.24 5.03 -5.92
C ILE A 231 -29.29 4.65 -4.44
N GLU A 232 -28.78 5.51 -3.57
CA GLU A 232 -28.91 5.34 -2.11
C GLU A 232 -30.38 5.36 -1.68
N GLU A 233 -31.16 6.32 -2.18
CA GLU A 233 -32.55 6.51 -1.76
C GLU A 233 -33.49 5.44 -2.32
N ILE A 234 -33.35 5.02 -3.60
CA ILE A 234 -34.13 3.89 -4.12
C ILE A 234 -33.85 2.60 -3.36
N SER A 235 -32.60 2.37 -2.96
CA SER A 235 -32.23 1.23 -2.12
C SER A 235 -32.91 1.32 -0.75
N ASN A 236 -33.02 2.52 -0.17
CA ASN A 236 -33.73 2.73 1.09
C ASN A 236 -35.24 2.47 0.95
N TRP A 237 -35.88 2.88 -0.15
CA TRP A 237 -37.30 2.58 -0.40
C TRP A 237 -37.55 1.08 -0.50
N ILE A 238 -36.71 0.36 -1.25
CA ILE A 238 -36.78 -1.10 -1.38
C ILE A 238 -36.67 -1.78 -0.01
N LYS A 239 -35.73 -1.35 0.84
CA LYS A 239 -35.54 -1.91 2.18
C LYS A 239 -36.68 -1.60 3.15
N THR A 240 -37.33 -0.44 2.99
CA THR A 240 -38.35 0.08 3.89
C THR A 240 -39.73 -0.46 3.56
N TYR A 241 -40.08 -0.53 2.27
CA TYR A 241 -41.37 -1.05 1.80
C TYR A 241 -41.20 -2.02 0.62
N PRO A 242 -40.71 -3.25 0.88
CA PRO A 242 -40.43 -4.23 -0.16
C PRO A 242 -41.66 -4.60 -0.99
N ASP A 243 -42.85 -4.64 -0.41
CA ASP A 243 -44.07 -5.02 -1.13
C ASP A 243 -44.38 -4.10 -2.30
N ALA A 244 -44.09 -2.80 -2.17
CA ALA A 244 -44.26 -1.83 -3.25
C ALA A 244 -43.03 -1.74 -4.18
N PHE A 245 -41.81 -1.81 -3.63
CA PHE A 245 -40.59 -1.43 -4.34
C PHE A 245 -39.67 -2.58 -4.75
N LEU A 246 -39.73 -3.75 -4.10
CA LEU A 246 -38.87 -4.89 -4.41
C LEU A 246 -39.41 -5.66 -5.62
N ASN A 247 -39.24 -5.09 -6.81
CA ASN A 247 -39.57 -5.70 -8.10
C ASN A 247 -38.65 -5.16 -9.20
N ASP A 248 -38.68 -5.80 -10.37
CA ASP A 248 -37.78 -5.50 -11.49
C ASP A 248 -37.89 -4.05 -12.00
N SER A 249 -39.05 -3.42 -11.84
CA SER A 249 -39.26 -2.04 -12.29
C SER A 249 -38.37 -1.06 -11.57
N TYR A 250 -37.99 -1.35 -10.31
CA TYR A 250 -37.08 -0.54 -9.50
C TYR A 250 -35.67 -1.12 -9.41
N LEU A 251 -35.53 -2.45 -9.27
CA LEU A 251 -34.23 -3.12 -9.14
C LEU A 251 -33.32 -2.90 -10.35
N LYS A 252 -33.88 -2.77 -11.56
CA LYS A 252 -33.10 -2.51 -12.77
C LYS A 252 -32.20 -1.28 -12.68
N TYR A 253 -32.61 -0.24 -11.92
CA TYR A 253 -31.79 0.96 -11.76
C TYR A 253 -30.52 0.67 -10.96
N ILE A 254 -30.62 -0.09 -9.86
CA ILE A 254 -29.44 -0.53 -9.10
C ILE A 254 -28.55 -1.41 -9.99
N GLY A 255 -29.15 -2.36 -10.71
CA GLY A 255 -28.42 -3.26 -11.61
C GLY A 255 -27.63 -2.55 -12.71
N TRP A 256 -28.22 -1.54 -13.35
CA TRP A 256 -27.52 -0.73 -14.35
C TRP A 256 -26.39 0.11 -13.74
N MET A 257 -26.60 0.66 -12.55
CA MET A 257 -25.62 1.52 -11.91
C MET A 257 -24.42 0.75 -11.30
N LEU A 258 -24.47 -0.59 -11.24
CA LEU A 258 -23.27 -1.42 -10.99
C LEU A 258 -22.19 -1.26 -12.08
N TYR A 259 -22.56 -0.77 -13.27
CA TYR A 259 -21.67 -0.51 -14.40
C TYR A 259 -21.23 0.96 -14.51
N ASP A 260 -21.60 1.80 -13.53
CA ASP A 260 -21.21 3.20 -13.52
C ASP A 260 -19.67 3.35 -13.54
N LYS A 261 -19.17 4.38 -14.21
CA LYS A 261 -17.72 4.64 -14.29
C LYS A 261 -17.14 5.14 -12.97
N GLN A 262 -17.95 5.78 -12.13
CA GLN A 262 -17.52 6.38 -10.87
C GLN A 262 -17.73 5.41 -9.69
N ALA A 263 -16.70 5.31 -8.85
CA ALA A 263 -16.66 4.34 -7.74
C ALA A 263 -17.76 4.58 -6.71
N GLU A 264 -18.02 5.84 -6.36
CA GLU A 264 -19.04 6.20 -5.36
C GLU A 264 -20.45 5.71 -5.72
N VAL A 265 -20.79 5.66 -7.01
CA VAL A 265 -22.11 5.20 -7.47
C VAL A 265 -22.20 3.68 -7.36
N ARG A 266 -21.15 2.98 -7.80
CA ARG A 266 -21.05 1.51 -7.64
C ARG A 266 -21.10 1.10 -6.17
N LEU A 267 -20.43 1.86 -5.31
CA LEU A 267 -20.43 1.66 -3.87
C LEU A 267 -21.86 1.73 -3.29
N LYS A 268 -22.65 2.76 -3.65
CA LYS A 268 -24.06 2.87 -3.21
C LYS A 268 -24.92 1.71 -3.71
N CYS A 269 -24.68 1.20 -4.91
CA CYS A 269 -25.37 0.00 -5.41
C CYS A 269 -25.10 -1.21 -4.50
N LEU A 270 -23.83 -1.49 -4.22
CA LEU A 270 -23.42 -2.63 -3.40
C LEU A 270 -23.98 -2.54 -1.97
N LEU A 271 -23.87 -1.37 -1.33
CA LEU A 271 -24.43 -1.15 0.02
C LEU A 271 -25.96 -1.31 0.04
N GLY A 272 -26.63 -0.87 -1.03
CA GLY A 272 -28.07 -1.07 -1.22
C GLY A 272 -28.43 -2.55 -1.28
N LEU A 273 -27.73 -3.31 -2.13
CA LEU A 273 -27.92 -4.75 -2.30
C LEU A 273 -27.59 -5.53 -1.02
N GLN A 274 -26.54 -5.17 -0.29
CA GLN A 274 -26.22 -5.79 1.00
C GLN A 274 -27.40 -5.70 1.99
N GLY A 275 -28.07 -4.55 2.04
CA GLY A 275 -29.24 -4.38 2.90
C GLY A 275 -30.48 -5.18 2.46
N ILE A 276 -30.50 -5.68 1.22
CA ILE A 276 -31.54 -6.57 0.69
C ILE A 276 -31.16 -8.03 0.94
N TYR A 277 -29.98 -8.47 0.47
CA TYR A 277 -29.50 -9.85 0.65
C TYR A 277 -29.21 -10.21 2.11
N GLY A 278 -28.98 -9.23 2.98
CA GLY A 278 -28.86 -9.44 4.41
C GLY A 278 -30.17 -9.87 5.09
N LYS A 279 -31.32 -9.74 4.41
CA LYS A 279 -32.64 -10.16 4.92
C LYS A 279 -33.09 -11.42 4.18
N LYS A 280 -32.98 -12.59 4.81
CA LYS A 280 -33.32 -13.91 4.22
C LYS A 280 -34.74 -13.95 3.63
N GLU A 281 -35.70 -13.26 4.24
CA GLU A 281 -37.10 -13.17 3.78
C GLU A 281 -37.26 -12.50 2.40
N LEU A 282 -36.33 -11.63 1.99
CA LEU A 282 -36.41 -10.89 0.73
C LEU A 282 -35.71 -11.59 -0.43
N VAL A 283 -34.85 -12.57 -0.15
CA VAL A 283 -33.95 -13.18 -1.15
C VAL A 283 -34.71 -13.93 -2.23
N SER A 284 -35.84 -14.58 -1.93
CA SER A 284 -36.66 -15.30 -2.92
C SER A 284 -37.26 -14.39 -4.00
N ARG A 285 -37.28 -13.07 -3.79
CA ARG A 285 -37.71 -12.08 -4.78
C ARG A 285 -36.55 -11.54 -5.63
N MET A 286 -35.33 -12.00 -5.39
CA MET A 286 -34.10 -11.56 -6.05
C MET A 286 -33.61 -12.51 -7.13
N ASP A 287 -34.25 -13.65 -7.38
CA ASP A 287 -33.73 -14.69 -8.30
C ASP A 287 -33.45 -14.16 -9.72
N LEU A 288 -34.38 -13.39 -10.29
CA LEU A 288 -34.21 -12.79 -11.62
C LEU A 288 -33.11 -11.71 -11.65
N PHE A 289 -32.99 -10.93 -10.57
CA PHE A 289 -31.92 -9.94 -10.46
C PHE A 289 -30.56 -10.62 -10.33
N THR A 290 -30.48 -11.63 -9.46
CA THR A 290 -29.28 -12.41 -9.17
C THR A 290 -28.79 -13.08 -10.43
N SER A 291 -29.64 -13.85 -11.12
CA SER A 291 -29.26 -14.55 -12.35
C SER A 291 -28.74 -13.61 -13.44
N ARG A 292 -29.26 -12.37 -13.51
CA ARG A 292 -28.84 -11.38 -14.51
C ARG A 292 -27.54 -10.65 -14.17
N PHE A 293 -27.30 -10.34 -12.90
CA PHE A 293 -26.20 -9.45 -12.47
C PHE A 293 -25.11 -10.15 -11.65
N LYS A 294 -25.23 -11.47 -11.37
CA LYS A 294 -24.26 -12.26 -10.61
C LYS A 294 -22.83 -12.05 -11.11
N ASP A 295 -22.58 -12.29 -12.39
CA ASP A 295 -21.22 -12.24 -12.96
C ASP A 295 -20.59 -10.84 -12.79
N ARG A 296 -21.42 -9.80 -12.87
CA ARG A 296 -20.95 -8.44 -12.60
C ARG A 296 -20.55 -8.29 -11.15
N ILE A 297 -21.35 -8.74 -10.19
CA ILE A 297 -21.04 -8.63 -8.76
C ILE A 297 -19.79 -9.47 -8.43
N VAL A 298 -19.69 -10.68 -8.96
CA VAL A 298 -18.53 -11.58 -8.82
C VAL A 298 -17.24 -10.98 -9.40
N SER A 299 -17.33 -10.13 -10.41
CA SER A 299 -16.16 -9.40 -10.96
C SER A 299 -15.71 -8.20 -10.12
N MET A 300 -16.58 -7.66 -9.26
CA MET A 300 -16.31 -6.41 -8.54
C MET A 300 -15.29 -6.48 -7.38
N PRO A 301 -14.90 -7.64 -6.82
CA PRO A 301 -13.68 -7.74 -6.01
C PRO A 301 -12.39 -7.34 -6.77
N LEU A 302 -12.40 -7.33 -8.11
CA LEU A 302 -11.33 -6.77 -8.96
C LEU A 302 -11.57 -5.30 -9.36
N ASP A 303 -12.48 -4.60 -8.69
CA ASP A 303 -12.71 -3.18 -8.98
C ASP A 303 -11.45 -2.35 -8.73
N LYS A 304 -11.25 -1.30 -9.55
CA LYS A 304 -10.12 -0.38 -9.42
C LYS A 304 -10.15 0.38 -8.09
N ASP A 305 -11.34 0.60 -7.55
CA ASP A 305 -11.51 1.21 -6.24
C ASP A 305 -11.57 0.13 -5.15
N HIS A 306 -10.67 0.24 -4.18
CA HIS A 306 -10.52 -0.75 -3.13
C HIS A 306 -11.73 -0.85 -2.20
N GLU A 307 -12.46 0.25 -1.95
CA GLU A 307 -13.64 0.21 -1.09
C GLU A 307 -14.80 -0.50 -1.80
N VAL A 308 -14.98 -0.26 -3.10
CA VAL A 308 -15.95 -0.98 -3.93
C VAL A 308 -15.64 -2.48 -3.91
N ALA A 309 -14.38 -2.88 -4.07
CA ALA A 309 -13.96 -4.28 -4.04
C ALA A 309 -14.29 -4.97 -2.70
N VAL A 310 -14.04 -4.29 -1.58
CA VAL A 310 -14.38 -4.81 -0.23
C VAL A 310 -15.89 -4.98 -0.07
N GLN A 311 -16.68 -3.99 -0.47
CA GLN A 311 -18.14 -4.09 -0.36
C GLN A 311 -18.73 -5.14 -1.32
N ALA A 312 -18.09 -5.41 -2.45
CA ALA A 312 -18.47 -6.50 -3.34
C ALA A 312 -18.22 -7.85 -2.69
N MET A 313 -17.05 -8.06 -2.07
CA MET A 313 -16.75 -9.28 -1.32
C MET A 313 -17.74 -9.51 -0.17
N LYS A 314 -18.07 -8.45 0.59
CA LYS A 314 -19.10 -8.52 1.65
C LYS A 314 -20.49 -8.86 1.12
N LEU A 315 -20.88 -8.31 -0.04
CA LEU A 315 -22.14 -8.66 -0.69
C LEU A 315 -22.15 -10.14 -1.13
N LEU A 316 -21.08 -10.61 -1.76
CA LEU A 316 -20.94 -12.00 -2.19
C LEU A 316 -20.97 -12.96 -1.00
N MET A 317 -20.41 -12.57 0.14
CA MET A 317 -20.54 -13.34 1.38
C MET A 317 -21.99 -13.43 1.87
N LEU A 318 -22.76 -12.33 1.83
CA LEU A 318 -24.19 -12.36 2.17
C LEU A 318 -25.00 -13.22 1.19
N MET A 319 -24.68 -13.13 -0.11
CA MET A 319 -25.27 -13.98 -1.14
C MET A 319 -24.96 -15.45 -0.87
N SER A 320 -23.71 -15.78 -0.55
CA SER A 320 -23.29 -17.14 -0.19
C SER A 320 -24.02 -17.71 1.01
N GLN A 321 -24.37 -16.89 2.01
CA GLN A 321 -25.01 -17.33 3.24
C GLN A 321 -26.53 -17.48 3.10
N ASN A 322 -27.17 -16.60 2.32
CA ASN A 322 -28.62 -16.51 2.25
C ASN A 322 -29.20 -17.02 0.92
N CYS A 323 -28.36 -17.33 -0.08
CA CYS A 323 -28.74 -17.81 -1.40
C CYS A 323 -27.76 -18.93 -1.83
N GLU A 324 -28.01 -20.16 -1.36
CA GLU A 324 -27.11 -21.31 -1.55
C GLU A 324 -26.79 -21.58 -3.03
N ASP A 325 -27.77 -21.43 -3.92
CA ASP A 325 -27.62 -21.67 -5.36
C ASP A 325 -27.02 -20.49 -6.14
N ALA A 326 -26.75 -19.34 -5.50
CA ALA A 326 -26.31 -18.15 -6.24
C ALA A 326 -24.87 -18.24 -6.76
N LEU A 327 -23.96 -18.87 -6.02
CA LEU A 327 -22.53 -18.90 -6.34
C LEU A 327 -22.06 -20.31 -6.65
N SER A 328 -21.46 -20.50 -7.82
CA SER A 328 -20.88 -21.78 -8.21
C SER A 328 -19.63 -22.11 -7.38
N ALA A 329 -19.17 -23.36 -7.44
CA ALA A 329 -17.90 -23.74 -6.83
C ALA A 329 -16.73 -22.95 -7.43
N GLU A 330 -16.74 -22.73 -8.75
CA GLU A 330 -15.73 -21.94 -9.47
C GLU A 330 -15.71 -20.47 -9.01
N ASP A 331 -16.89 -19.87 -8.82
CA ASP A 331 -16.99 -18.51 -8.27
C ASP A 331 -16.32 -18.45 -6.89
N CYS A 332 -16.56 -19.44 -6.04
CA CYS A 332 -16.02 -19.48 -4.67
C CYS A 332 -14.51 -19.68 -4.63
N GLU A 333 -13.98 -20.59 -5.44
CA GLU A 333 -12.54 -20.81 -5.57
C GLU A 333 -11.83 -19.52 -5.99
N MET A 334 -12.37 -18.80 -6.97
CA MET A 334 -11.84 -17.50 -7.37
C MET A 334 -11.91 -16.47 -6.23
N LEU A 335 -13.01 -16.43 -5.47
CA LEU A 335 -13.15 -15.51 -4.33
C LEU A 335 -12.19 -15.81 -3.18
N TYR A 336 -11.88 -17.08 -2.92
CA TYR A 336 -10.92 -17.46 -1.88
C TYR A 336 -9.50 -16.98 -2.20
N GLN A 337 -9.12 -16.87 -3.47
CA GLN A 337 -7.79 -16.40 -3.87
C GLN A 337 -7.48 -14.97 -3.41
N PHE A 338 -8.51 -14.16 -3.13
CA PHE A 338 -8.33 -12.80 -2.59
C PHE A 338 -7.70 -12.77 -1.20
N VAL A 339 -7.60 -13.89 -0.48
CA VAL A 339 -6.80 -13.97 0.77
C VAL A 339 -5.32 -13.62 0.56
N TYR A 340 -4.83 -13.59 -0.68
CA TYR A 340 -3.45 -13.19 -1.01
C TYR A 340 -3.31 -11.76 -1.51
N THR A 341 -4.39 -10.98 -1.60
CA THR A 341 -4.30 -9.58 -2.07
C THR A 341 -3.47 -8.72 -1.11
N THR A 342 -2.83 -7.68 -1.63
CA THR A 342 -2.03 -6.72 -0.85
C THR A 342 -2.92 -5.81 0.00
N HIS A 343 -4.15 -5.52 -0.45
CA HIS A 343 -5.09 -4.68 0.27
C HIS A 343 -5.77 -5.45 1.42
N ARG A 344 -5.22 -5.34 2.64
CA ARG A 344 -5.67 -6.10 3.83
C ARG A 344 -7.20 -6.13 4.06
N PRO A 345 -7.97 -5.03 3.95
CA PRO A 345 -9.42 -5.08 4.16
C PRO A 345 -10.17 -6.04 3.21
N LEU A 346 -9.69 -6.18 1.97
CA LEU A 346 -10.24 -7.15 1.01
C LEU A 346 -9.77 -8.57 1.35
N ALA A 347 -8.50 -8.73 1.72
CA ALA A 347 -7.92 -10.00 2.13
C ALA A 347 -8.66 -10.61 3.32
N VAL A 348 -8.96 -9.79 4.34
CA VAL A 348 -9.70 -10.20 5.54
C VAL A 348 -11.16 -10.52 5.22
N ALA A 349 -11.80 -9.77 4.34
CA ALA A 349 -13.17 -10.08 3.90
C ALA A 349 -13.24 -11.42 3.13
N ALA A 350 -12.22 -11.71 2.31
CA ALA A 350 -12.08 -13.01 1.64
C ALA A 350 -11.75 -14.13 2.66
N GLY A 351 -10.92 -13.83 3.66
CA GLY A 351 -10.60 -14.75 4.75
C GLY A 351 -11.83 -15.13 5.58
N GLU A 352 -12.73 -14.17 5.84
CA GLU A 352 -14.02 -14.43 6.48
C GLU A 352 -14.87 -15.42 5.66
N LEU A 353 -14.94 -15.22 4.35
CA LEU A 353 -15.68 -16.08 3.43
C LEU A 353 -15.07 -17.50 3.41
N LEU A 354 -13.74 -17.60 3.28
CA LEU A 354 -13.00 -18.86 3.32
C LEU A 354 -13.24 -19.60 4.63
N TYR A 355 -13.14 -18.89 5.76
CA TYR A 355 -13.35 -19.47 7.08
C TYR A 355 -14.77 -20.03 7.21
N LYS A 356 -15.79 -19.22 6.89
CA LYS A 356 -17.19 -19.61 7.05
C LYS A 356 -17.62 -20.75 6.13
N ARG A 357 -17.09 -20.81 4.91
CA ARG A 357 -17.57 -21.75 3.88
C ARG A 357 -16.73 -23.02 3.75
N LEU A 358 -15.40 -22.93 3.92
CA LEU A 358 -14.50 -24.08 3.75
C LEU A 358 -14.06 -24.67 5.09
N LEU A 359 -13.66 -23.80 6.03
CA LEU A 359 -13.02 -24.24 7.28
C LEU A 359 -14.05 -24.62 8.36
N SER A 360 -15.10 -23.82 8.57
CA SER A 360 -16.11 -24.09 9.60
C SER A 360 -17.24 -25.02 9.15
N HIS A 361 -17.27 -25.45 7.89
CA HIS A 361 -18.36 -26.30 7.39
C HIS A 361 -18.26 -27.71 7.99
N GLU A 362 -19.12 -28.03 8.95
CA GLU A 362 -19.33 -29.38 9.50
C GLU A 362 -20.09 -30.24 8.49
N GLY A 363 -19.44 -30.52 7.35
CA GLY A 363 -20.02 -31.29 6.25
C GLY A 363 -19.96 -32.81 6.42
N ASP A 364 -19.91 -33.35 7.64
CA ASP A 364 -19.91 -34.81 7.90
C ASP A 364 -20.60 -35.13 9.24
N GLU A 365 -21.88 -34.76 9.39
CA GLU A 365 -22.70 -35.25 10.52
C GLU A 365 -23.33 -36.63 10.27
N GLU A 366 -23.16 -37.28 9.11
CA GLU A 366 -23.79 -38.59 8.86
C GLU A 366 -22.93 -39.84 9.12
N ILE A 367 -21.65 -39.73 9.50
CA ILE A 367 -20.89 -40.91 9.99
C ILE A 367 -19.92 -40.54 11.12
N GLN A 368 -20.43 -40.05 12.27
CA GLN A 368 -19.70 -40.18 13.53
C GLN A 368 -20.45 -41.11 14.48
N LEU A 369 -20.22 -42.41 14.27
CA LEU A 369 -20.34 -43.40 15.33
C LEU A 369 -19.37 -43.02 16.46
N LYS A 370 -19.94 -42.40 17.51
CA LYS A 370 -19.47 -42.36 18.91
C LYS A 370 -17.95 -42.27 19.15
N GLY A 371 -17.50 -41.08 19.56
CA GLY A 371 -16.39 -40.95 20.54
C GLY A 371 -15.12 -40.25 20.07
N GLY A 372 -15.19 -39.04 19.50
CA GLY A 372 -14.02 -38.19 19.26
C GLY A 372 -14.20 -36.81 19.90
N GLY A 373 -13.36 -36.45 20.87
CA GLY A 373 -13.42 -35.16 21.57
C GLY A 373 -13.08 -33.95 20.67
N LYS A 374 -13.25 -32.73 21.23
CA LYS A 374 -12.99 -31.41 20.57
C LYS A 374 -11.71 -31.32 19.72
N SER A 375 -10.68 -32.11 20.03
CA SER A 375 -9.40 -32.19 19.29
C SER A 375 -9.53 -32.68 17.83
N GLY A 376 -10.53 -33.51 17.52
CA GLY A 376 -10.75 -34.02 16.15
C GLY A 376 -11.21 -32.95 15.15
N SER A 377 -12.00 -31.97 15.62
CA SER A 377 -12.55 -30.90 14.77
C SER A 377 -11.44 -29.92 14.33
N SER A 378 -10.63 -29.41 15.26
CA SER A 378 -9.49 -28.52 14.95
C SER A 378 -8.49 -29.16 13.99
N THR A 379 -8.23 -30.46 14.14
CA THR A 379 -7.32 -31.21 13.25
C THR A 379 -7.83 -31.22 11.80
N ASN A 380 -9.13 -31.47 11.59
CA ASN A 380 -9.71 -31.49 10.26
C ASN A 380 -9.73 -30.10 9.62
N GLN A 381 -9.98 -29.05 10.39
CA GLN A 381 -9.90 -27.66 9.93
C GLN A 381 -8.49 -27.30 9.46
N LEU A 382 -7.45 -27.73 10.19
CA LEU A 382 -6.05 -27.51 9.83
C LEU A 382 -5.67 -28.23 8.55
N LYS A 383 -6.10 -29.49 8.38
CA LYS A 383 -5.91 -30.24 7.14
C LYS A 383 -6.57 -29.54 5.95
N ARG A 384 -7.77 -28.96 6.11
CA ARG A 384 -8.45 -28.20 5.04
C ARG A 384 -7.71 -26.91 4.71
N LEU A 385 -7.22 -26.17 5.70
CA LEU A 385 -6.41 -24.96 5.49
C LEU A 385 -5.12 -25.27 4.72
N ILE A 386 -4.40 -26.32 5.12
CA ILE A 386 -3.16 -26.74 4.45
C ILE A 386 -3.46 -27.19 3.02
N ASN A 387 -4.52 -27.97 2.81
CA ASN A 387 -4.93 -28.39 1.47
C ASN A 387 -5.28 -27.18 0.58
N PHE A 388 -5.96 -26.18 1.13
CA PHE A 388 -6.24 -24.93 0.42
C PHE A 388 -4.95 -24.22 0.02
N PHE A 389 -4.01 -24.05 0.95
CA PHE A 389 -2.71 -23.43 0.68
C PHE A 389 -1.96 -24.17 -0.44
N LEU A 390 -1.80 -25.49 -0.30
CA LEU A 390 -1.06 -26.32 -1.25
C LEU A 390 -1.71 -26.39 -2.65
N LYS A 391 -3.05 -26.38 -2.74
CA LYS A 391 -3.77 -26.39 -4.03
C LYS A 391 -3.80 -25.05 -4.73
N SER A 392 -3.73 -23.94 -3.97
CA SER A 392 -3.92 -22.61 -4.55
C SER A 392 -2.81 -22.23 -5.53
N GLU A 393 -1.58 -22.71 -5.34
CA GLU A 393 -0.36 -22.44 -6.15
C GLU A 393 -0.05 -20.96 -6.47
N LEU A 394 -0.85 -20.01 -5.99
CA LEU A 394 -0.71 -18.58 -6.24
C LEU A 394 0.40 -17.93 -5.42
N HIS A 395 0.65 -18.46 -4.22
CA HIS A 395 1.61 -17.87 -3.29
C HIS A 395 2.44 -18.95 -2.62
N LYS A 396 3.75 -18.70 -2.50
CA LYS A 396 4.68 -19.58 -1.78
C LYS A 396 4.77 -19.27 -0.29
N HIS A 397 3.99 -18.33 0.26
CA HIS A 397 4.23 -17.77 1.59
C HIS A 397 2.93 -17.77 2.40
N VAL A 398 2.91 -18.63 3.42
CA VAL A 398 1.83 -18.77 4.39
C VAL A 398 1.46 -17.49 5.17
N PRO A 399 2.38 -16.55 5.53
CA PRO A 399 2.04 -15.39 6.36
C PRO A 399 0.86 -14.54 5.88
N TYR A 400 0.68 -14.38 4.56
CA TYR A 400 -0.44 -13.62 4.01
C TYR A 400 -1.79 -14.35 4.13
N LEU A 401 -1.79 -15.69 4.08
CA LEU A 401 -3.00 -16.47 4.34
C LEU A 401 -3.41 -16.36 5.81
N ILE A 402 -2.44 -16.43 6.72
CA ILE A 402 -2.68 -16.35 8.17
C ILE A 402 -3.22 -14.98 8.57
N ASP A 403 -2.62 -13.88 8.11
CA ASP A 403 -3.11 -12.53 8.40
C ASP A 403 -4.55 -12.29 7.90
N SER A 404 -4.90 -12.85 6.73
CA SER A 404 -6.27 -12.77 6.20
C SER A 404 -7.30 -13.47 7.10
N LEU A 405 -6.87 -14.51 7.82
CA LEU A 405 -7.71 -15.29 8.72
C LEU A 405 -7.61 -14.83 10.17
N TRP A 406 -6.63 -13.99 10.51
CA TRP A 406 -6.27 -13.64 11.89
C TRP A 406 -7.44 -13.07 12.70
N ASP A 407 -8.21 -12.18 12.07
CA ASP A 407 -9.34 -11.48 12.71
C ASP A 407 -10.56 -12.42 12.95
N TRP A 408 -10.63 -13.57 12.26
CA TRP A 408 -11.80 -14.47 12.26
C TRP A 408 -11.54 -15.84 12.88
N ALA A 409 -10.33 -16.39 12.69
CA ALA A 409 -9.97 -17.75 13.06
C ALA A 409 -8.98 -17.80 14.25
N GLY A 410 -8.89 -16.73 15.05
CA GLY A 410 -7.86 -16.55 16.06
C GLY A 410 -7.77 -17.64 17.13
N THR A 411 -8.87 -18.29 17.53
CA THR A 411 -8.81 -19.43 18.48
C THR A 411 -8.17 -20.66 17.86
N PHE A 412 -8.50 -20.94 16.61
CA PHE A 412 -7.98 -22.06 15.83
C PHE A 412 -6.52 -21.85 15.43
N LEU A 413 -6.15 -20.62 15.04
CA LEU A 413 -4.79 -20.26 14.64
C LEU A 413 -3.80 -20.18 15.81
N LYS A 414 -4.29 -20.09 17.05
CA LYS A 414 -3.46 -20.06 18.27
C LYS A 414 -3.43 -21.40 19.03
N ASP A 415 -3.96 -22.46 18.44
CA ASP A 415 -3.92 -23.81 19.01
C ASP A 415 -2.59 -24.52 18.69
N TRP A 416 -1.48 -23.97 19.20
CA TRP A 416 -0.12 -24.49 18.94
C TRP A 416 0.10 -25.90 19.50
N GLU A 417 -0.58 -26.25 20.59
CA GLU A 417 -0.58 -27.61 21.16
C GLU A 417 -1.10 -28.62 20.13
N CYS A 418 -2.26 -28.36 19.52
CA CYS A 418 -2.82 -29.22 18.48
C CYS A 418 -1.89 -29.32 17.25
N MET A 419 -1.36 -28.19 16.78
CA MET A 419 -0.46 -28.15 15.61
C MET A 419 0.81 -28.96 15.84
N THR A 420 1.46 -28.80 16.99
CA THR A 420 2.69 -29.52 17.31
C THR A 420 2.45 -31.00 17.62
N ALA A 421 1.33 -31.35 18.28
CA ALA A 421 0.94 -32.75 18.47
C ALA A 421 0.77 -33.48 17.14
N LEU A 422 0.17 -32.83 16.13
CA LEU A 422 0.02 -33.40 14.78
C LEU A 422 1.35 -33.63 14.07
N LEU A 423 2.35 -32.77 14.30
CA LEU A 423 3.70 -32.98 13.78
C LEU A 423 4.42 -34.12 14.50
N LEU A 424 4.17 -34.32 15.80
CA LEU A 424 4.87 -35.32 16.61
C LEU A 424 4.31 -36.75 16.48
N LYS A 425 3.02 -36.94 16.16
CA LYS A 425 2.41 -38.27 15.95
C LYS A 425 3.27 -39.21 15.09
N SER A 426 3.38 -40.47 15.52
CA SER A 426 4.09 -41.53 14.80
C SER A 426 3.12 -42.32 13.90
N ALA A 427 3.64 -42.97 12.85
CA ALA A 427 2.85 -43.81 11.95
C ALA A 427 2.20 -45.02 12.66
N GLU A 428 2.65 -45.35 13.87
CA GLU A 428 2.20 -46.50 14.66
C GLU A 428 0.86 -46.24 15.39
N GLU A 429 0.42 -44.98 15.52
CA GLU A 429 -0.78 -44.58 16.28
C GLU A 429 -2.09 -44.67 15.48
N GLY A 430 -2.12 -45.42 14.36
CA GLY A 430 -3.35 -45.78 13.66
C GLY A 430 -4.08 -44.65 12.92
N GLY A 431 -3.45 -43.50 12.73
CA GLY A 431 -3.95 -42.39 11.91
C GLY A 431 -3.21 -42.25 10.57
N GLU A 432 -3.85 -41.67 9.56
CA GLU A 432 -3.18 -41.27 8.32
C GLU A 432 -2.03 -40.29 8.61
N GLU A 433 -0.80 -40.69 8.30
CA GLU A 433 0.37 -39.84 8.45
C GLU A 433 0.29 -38.64 7.48
N LEU A 434 0.59 -37.44 7.98
CA LEU A 434 0.66 -36.24 7.14
C LEU A 434 1.75 -36.41 6.07
N SER A 435 1.45 -36.04 4.83
CA SER A 435 2.46 -36.02 3.78
C SER A 435 3.56 -35.01 4.09
N ASP A 436 4.74 -35.17 3.49
CA ASP A 436 5.88 -34.28 3.76
C ASP A 436 5.56 -32.80 3.45
N ALA A 437 4.83 -32.55 2.34
CA ALA A 437 4.34 -31.22 2.00
C ALA A 437 3.38 -30.64 3.05
N HIS A 438 2.51 -31.47 3.64
CA HIS A 438 1.64 -31.04 4.73
C HIS A 438 2.43 -30.69 5.99
N LYS A 439 3.47 -31.46 6.31
CA LYS A 439 4.37 -31.19 7.45
C LYS A 439 5.12 -29.87 7.26
N SER A 440 5.68 -29.60 6.06
CA SER A 440 6.34 -28.32 5.75
C SER A 440 5.39 -27.13 5.87
N ALA A 441 4.20 -27.22 5.27
CA ALA A 441 3.20 -26.16 5.33
C ALA A 441 2.73 -25.90 6.77
N LEU A 442 2.54 -26.96 7.57
CA LEU A 442 2.14 -26.82 8.97
C LEU A 442 3.22 -26.11 9.81
N ILE A 443 4.50 -26.41 9.60
CA ILE A 443 5.59 -25.70 10.28
C ILE A 443 5.61 -24.21 9.90
N GLU A 444 5.36 -23.88 8.63
CA GLU A 444 5.23 -22.48 8.19
C GLU A 444 4.00 -21.78 8.81
N VAL A 445 2.87 -22.48 8.95
CA VAL A 445 1.68 -21.98 9.67
C VAL A 445 2.01 -21.70 11.14
N ILE A 446 2.72 -22.61 11.82
CA ILE A 446 3.15 -22.42 13.20
C ILE A 446 4.01 -21.16 13.32
N LEU A 447 5.05 -21.03 12.47
CA LEU A 447 5.93 -19.88 12.52
C LEU A 447 5.18 -18.57 12.24
N ALA A 448 4.31 -18.54 11.23
CA ALA A 448 3.52 -17.37 10.88
C ALA A 448 2.59 -16.94 12.03
N THR A 449 1.90 -17.90 12.67
CA THR A 449 0.98 -17.61 13.79
C THR A 449 1.73 -17.17 15.05
N VAL A 450 2.90 -17.75 15.35
CA VAL A 450 3.78 -17.31 16.45
C VAL A 450 4.25 -15.88 16.22
N ARG A 451 4.73 -15.57 15.02
CA ARG A 451 5.20 -14.24 14.64
C ARG A 451 4.09 -13.20 14.74
N GLU A 452 2.91 -13.48 14.18
CA GLU A 452 1.81 -12.54 14.19
C GLU A 452 1.23 -12.29 15.60
N ALA A 453 1.22 -13.32 16.46
CA ALA A 453 0.84 -13.19 17.86
C ALA A 453 1.82 -12.33 18.68
N THR A 454 3.12 -12.44 18.41
CA THR A 454 4.17 -11.81 19.22
C THR A 454 4.58 -10.44 18.71
N GLU A 455 4.61 -10.19 17.40
CA GLU A 455 4.94 -8.88 16.82
C GLU A 455 3.72 -7.92 16.87
N GLY A 456 2.49 -8.45 16.79
CA GLY A 456 1.26 -7.67 16.87
C GLY A 456 0.98 -6.79 15.64
N HIS A 457 1.70 -7.00 14.53
CA HIS A 457 1.46 -6.31 13.27
C HIS A 457 1.34 -7.29 12.09
N PRO A 458 0.52 -6.97 11.06
CA PRO A 458 0.43 -7.75 9.83
C PRO A 458 1.78 -7.90 9.10
N PRO A 459 1.91 -8.85 8.15
CA PRO A 459 3.08 -8.95 7.28
C PRO A 459 3.30 -7.68 6.44
N VAL A 460 4.52 -7.55 5.91
CA VAL A 460 4.94 -6.41 5.09
C VAL A 460 3.96 -6.19 3.94
N GLY A 461 3.53 -4.94 3.77
CA GLY A 461 2.55 -4.54 2.75
C GLY A 461 1.09 -4.51 3.23
N ARG A 462 0.76 -5.09 4.41
CA ARG A 462 -0.62 -5.12 4.94
C ARG A 462 -0.86 -4.29 6.19
N GLY A 463 0.20 -3.92 6.91
CA GLY A 463 0.14 -3.05 8.07
C GLY A 463 0.37 -1.58 7.72
N ALA A 464 -0.17 -0.67 8.53
CA ALA A 464 0.31 0.71 8.55
C ALA A 464 1.73 0.74 9.16
N ALA A 465 2.61 1.62 8.65
CA ALA A 465 4.04 1.62 8.98
C ALA A 465 4.39 1.66 10.48
N LYS A 466 3.46 2.13 11.35
CA LYS A 466 3.59 2.11 12.83
C LYS A 466 2.20 1.97 13.49
N LYS A 467 1.62 0.77 13.55
CA LYS A 467 0.38 0.55 14.31
C LYS A 467 0.70 0.63 15.81
N ILE A 468 0.07 1.57 16.51
CA ILE A 468 0.13 1.64 17.97
C ILE A 468 -0.92 0.68 18.54
N LEU A 469 -0.46 -0.35 19.26
CA LEU A 469 -1.35 -1.30 19.92
C LEU A 469 -2.10 -0.66 21.09
N SER A 470 -3.40 -0.94 21.18
CA SER A 470 -4.22 -0.59 22.33
C SER A 470 -3.79 -1.36 23.57
N VAL A 471 -4.18 -0.87 24.76
CA VAL A 471 -3.88 -1.54 26.05
C VAL A 471 -4.41 -2.98 26.07
N LYS A 472 -5.58 -3.22 25.49
CA LYS A 472 -6.17 -4.56 25.38
C LYS A 472 -5.34 -5.47 24.47
N GLU A 473 -4.92 -4.99 23.30
CA GLU A 473 -4.08 -5.75 22.36
C GLU A 473 -2.72 -6.08 22.97
N LYS A 474 -2.07 -5.13 23.65
CA LYS A 474 -0.79 -5.38 24.35
C LYS A 474 -0.91 -6.46 25.42
N LYS A 475 -2.01 -6.48 26.17
CA LYS A 475 -2.26 -7.52 27.17
C LYS A 475 -2.39 -8.90 26.52
N ILE A 476 -3.15 -9.00 25.43
CA ILE A 476 -3.32 -10.25 24.68
C ILE A 476 -1.98 -10.72 24.10
N GLN A 477 -1.19 -9.81 23.52
CA GLN A 477 0.14 -10.10 22.99
C GLN A 477 1.08 -10.68 24.07
N LEU A 478 1.07 -10.10 25.27
CA LEU A 478 1.86 -10.61 26.40
C LEU A 478 1.39 -12.01 26.82
N GLU A 479 0.07 -12.20 26.99
CA GLU A 479 -0.52 -13.50 27.34
C GLU A 479 -0.19 -14.57 26.29
N ASP A 480 -0.21 -14.22 25.01
CA ASP A 480 0.15 -15.13 23.91
C ASP A 480 1.65 -15.44 23.91
N CYS A 481 2.51 -14.44 24.11
CA CYS A 481 3.97 -14.62 24.19
C CYS A 481 4.36 -15.58 25.33
N THR A 482 3.76 -15.44 26.51
CA THR A 482 3.95 -16.37 27.63
C THR A 482 3.55 -17.80 27.24
N LYS A 483 2.36 -17.99 26.65
CA LYS A 483 1.89 -19.33 26.23
C LYS A 483 2.77 -19.97 25.16
N ILE A 484 3.20 -19.20 24.17
CA ILE A 484 4.13 -19.65 23.12
C ILE A 484 5.42 -20.14 23.77
N THR A 485 5.97 -19.33 24.68
CA THR A 485 7.24 -19.64 25.34
C THR A 485 7.12 -20.91 26.19
N GLU A 486 6.12 -20.99 27.08
CA GLU A 486 5.89 -22.17 27.94
C GLU A 486 5.72 -23.47 27.12
N HIS A 487 4.98 -23.41 26.02
CA HIS A 487 4.75 -24.57 25.15
C HIS A 487 6.01 -24.98 24.36
N PHE A 488 6.62 -24.04 23.64
CA PHE A 488 7.71 -24.37 22.72
C PHE A 488 9.03 -24.66 23.43
N ILE A 489 9.27 -24.17 24.65
CA ILE A 489 10.46 -24.56 25.44
C ILE A 489 10.54 -26.10 25.56
N VAL A 490 9.39 -26.75 25.79
CA VAL A 490 9.32 -28.20 26.00
C VAL A 490 9.34 -28.98 24.67
N VAL A 491 8.61 -28.47 23.67
CA VAL A 491 8.29 -29.22 22.45
C VAL A 491 9.27 -28.97 21.30
N LEU A 492 9.87 -27.77 21.22
CA LEU A 492 10.76 -27.40 20.11
C LEU A 492 11.98 -28.34 19.97
N PRO A 493 12.69 -28.76 21.05
CA PRO A 493 13.80 -29.69 20.90
C PRO A 493 13.38 -31.02 20.24
N GLN A 494 12.18 -31.52 20.56
CA GLN A 494 11.66 -32.76 19.97
C GLN A 494 11.35 -32.61 18.48
N LEU A 495 10.81 -31.45 18.08
CA LEU A 495 10.56 -31.13 16.68
C LEU A 495 11.87 -30.99 15.90
N LEU A 496 12.87 -30.29 16.45
CA LEU A 496 14.19 -30.14 15.84
C LEU A 496 14.85 -31.51 15.65
N ALA A 497 14.81 -32.38 16.65
CA ALA A 497 15.32 -33.75 16.55
C ALA A 497 14.61 -34.56 15.45
N LYS A 498 13.28 -34.48 15.38
CA LYS A 498 12.47 -35.23 14.39
C LYS A 498 12.72 -34.77 12.95
N TYR A 499 12.90 -33.48 12.73
CA TYR A 499 13.05 -32.88 11.40
C TYR A 499 14.49 -32.48 11.07
N SER A 500 15.48 -32.91 11.87
CA SER A 500 16.86 -32.42 11.83
C SER A 500 17.55 -32.50 10.47
N THR A 501 17.08 -33.36 9.55
CA THR A 501 17.68 -33.55 8.22
C THR A 501 17.09 -32.62 7.15
N ASP A 502 15.97 -31.96 7.41
CA ASP A 502 15.26 -31.11 6.44
C ASP A 502 15.59 -29.63 6.67
N ALA A 503 16.30 -29.02 5.72
CA ALA A 503 16.77 -27.64 5.84
C ALA A 503 15.64 -26.61 5.96
N GLN A 504 14.57 -26.74 5.15
CA GLN A 504 13.48 -25.76 5.15
C GLN A 504 12.68 -25.84 6.46
N LYS A 505 12.35 -27.04 6.91
CA LYS A 505 11.61 -27.26 8.16
C LYS A 505 12.40 -26.75 9.36
N VAL A 506 13.70 -27.06 9.43
CA VAL A 506 14.56 -26.65 10.55
C VAL A 506 14.81 -25.15 10.55
N ALA A 507 15.05 -24.52 9.40
CA ALA A 507 15.22 -23.06 9.32
C ALA A 507 13.99 -22.30 9.84
N ASN A 508 12.77 -22.83 9.64
CA ASN A 508 11.55 -22.24 10.19
C ASN A 508 11.41 -22.49 11.70
N LEU A 509 11.67 -23.72 12.17
CA LEU A 509 11.59 -24.06 13.60
C LEU A 509 12.59 -23.25 14.45
N LEU A 510 13.82 -23.05 13.94
CA LEU A 510 14.86 -22.27 14.60
C LEU A 510 14.53 -20.77 14.72
N GLN A 511 13.51 -20.25 14.04
CA GLN A 511 13.09 -18.86 14.23
C GLN A 511 12.21 -18.67 15.48
N ILE A 512 11.56 -19.72 15.97
CA ILE A 512 10.61 -19.64 17.09
C ILE A 512 11.24 -19.09 18.39
N PRO A 513 12.47 -19.47 18.81
CA PRO A 513 13.09 -18.94 20.02
C PRO A 513 13.30 -17.42 20.03
N GLN A 514 13.31 -16.77 18.86
CA GLN A 514 13.47 -15.31 18.76
C GLN A 514 12.28 -14.54 19.35
N TYR A 515 11.17 -15.23 19.60
CA TYR A 515 9.94 -14.66 20.16
C TYR A 515 9.66 -15.08 21.61
N TYR A 516 10.64 -15.70 22.28
CA TYR A 516 10.52 -16.10 23.67
C TYR A 516 10.62 -14.93 24.64
N ASP A 517 9.88 -15.03 25.73
CA ASP A 517 10.16 -14.32 26.97
C ASP A 517 11.18 -15.13 27.79
N LEU A 518 12.45 -14.72 27.75
CA LEU A 518 13.56 -15.48 28.34
C LEU A 518 13.49 -15.59 29.87
N ASP A 519 12.72 -14.72 30.54
CA ASP A 519 12.54 -14.77 32.00
C ASP A 519 11.78 -16.03 32.44
N ILE A 520 11.01 -16.64 31.53
CA ILE A 520 10.23 -17.86 31.78
C ILE A 520 11.16 -19.06 32.04
N TYR A 521 12.36 -19.11 31.47
CA TYR A 521 13.31 -20.19 31.76
C TYR A 521 13.68 -20.26 33.24
N SER A 522 13.90 -19.09 33.85
CA SER A 522 14.34 -18.98 35.24
C SER A 522 13.18 -19.10 36.22
N THR A 523 12.06 -18.43 35.92
CA THR A 523 10.87 -18.43 36.78
C THR A 523 10.13 -19.77 36.75
N GLY A 524 10.18 -20.48 35.62
CA GLY A 524 9.56 -21.80 35.44
C GLY A 524 10.44 -23.00 35.80
N HIS A 525 11.71 -22.79 36.19
CA HIS A 525 12.70 -23.86 36.43
C HIS A 525 12.84 -24.82 35.23
N LEU A 526 12.92 -24.27 34.01
CA LEU A 526 12.96 -25.00 32.75
C LEU A 526 14.38 -25.05 32.13
N GLU A 527 15.43 -24.82 32.93
CA GLU A 527 16.82 -24.73 32.46
C GLU A 527 17.31 -26.04 31.80
N LYS A 528 16.73 -27.19 32.18
CA LYS A 528 17.01 -28.50 31.54
C LYS A 528 16.58 -28.55 30.08
N HIS A 529 15.52 -27.84 29.71
CA HIS A 529 15.05 -27.78 28.34
C HIS A 529 15.96 -26.89 27.48
N MET A 530 16.65 -25.92 28.09
CA MET A 530 17.69 -25.14 27.43
C MET A 530 18.84 -26.05 26.96
N ASP A 531 19.34 -26.94 27.83
CA ASP A 531 20.39 -27.91 27.43
C ASP A 531 19.96 -28.79 26.26
N ALA A 532 18.69 -29.23 26.27
CA ALA A 532 18.14 -30.02 25.17
C ALA A 532 18.11 -29.20 23.87
N LEU A 533 17.62 -27.95 23.91
CA LEU A 533 17.59 -27.07 22.75
C LEU A 533 19.00 -26.81 22.20
N LEU A 534 19.95 -26.39 23.05
CA LEU A 534 21.32 -26.10 22.63
C LEU A 534 22.01 -27.31 22.01
N ARG A 535 21.76 -28.51 22.54
CA ARG A 535 22.26 -29.78 21.98
C ARG A 535 21.71 -30.04 20.57
N GLU A 536 20.41 -29.87 20.37
CA GLU A 536 19.78 -30.06 19.05
C GLU A 536 20.26 -29.01 18.05
N VAL A 537 20.38 -27.73 18.45
CA VAL A 537 20.91 -26.67 17.56
C VAL A 537 22.36 -26.96 17.20
N LYS A 538 23.20 -27.40 18.15
CA LYS A 538 24.58 -27.82 17.89
C LYS A 538 24.64 -28.96 16.86
N ASP A 539 23.84 -30.01 17.06
CA ASP A 539 23.75 -31.14 16.13
C ASP A 539 23.32 -30.70 14.72
N ILE A 540 22.30 -29.84 14.61
CA ILE A 540 21.85 -29.25 13.35
C ILE A 540 22.98 -28.50 12.63
N VAL A 541 23.71 -27.62 13.35
CA VAL A 541 24.82 -26.86 12.77
C VAL A 541 25.90 -27.78 12.20
N THR A 542 26.19 -28.91 12.87
CA THR A 542 27.18 -29.88 12.37
C THR A 542 26.70 -30.66 11.15
N LYS A 543 25.39 -30.93 11.02
CA LYS A 543 24.78 -31.68 9.92
C LYS A 543 24.51 -30.84 8.67
N HIS A 544 24.27 -29.54 8.82
CA HIS A 544 23.85 -28.66 7.72
C HIS A 544 24.96 -27.76 7.20
N SER A 545 24.83 -27.34 5.94
CA SER A 545 25.62 -26.30 5.27
C SER A 545 24.76 -25.28 4.53
N ASP A 546 23.44 -25.37 4.69
CA ASP A 546 22.47 -24.43 4.12
C ASP A 546 22.52 -23.08 4.83
N VAL A 547 22.44 -21.98 4.07
CA VAL A 547 22.58 -20.61 4.62
C VAL A 547 21.47 -20.29 5.60
N SER A 548 20.23 -20.61 5.25
CA SER A 548 19.07 -20.25 6.06
C SER A 548 19.07 -20.95 7.41
N VAL A 549 19.47 -22.23 7.43
CA VAL A 549 19.64 -23.01 8.66
C VAL A 549 20.74 -22.43 9.54
N LEU A 550 21.90 -22.11 8.96
CA LEU A 550 23.05 -21.60 9.70
C LEU A 550 22.82 -20.19 10.24
N GLU A 551 22.20 -19.30 9.46
CA GLU A 551 21.82 -17.96 9.92
C GLU A 551 20.75 -18.03 11.02
N ALA A 552 19.72 -18.88 10.88
CA ALA A 552 18.72 -19.09 11.91
C ALA A 552 19.33 -19.66 13.20
N SER A 553 20.26 -20.61 13.08
CA SER A 553 21.00 -21.18 14.23
C SER A 553 21.84 -20.11 14.94
N SER A 554 22.63 -19.35 14.17
CA SER A 554 23.46 -18.26 14.67
C SER A 554 22.63 -17.19 15.38
N ARG A 555 21.50 -16.79 14.76
CA ARG A 555 20.56 -15.82 15.34
C ARG A 555 19.89 -16.34 16.60
N THR A 556 19.56 -17.64 16.65
CA THR A 556 19.03 -18.29 17.86
C THR A 556 20.02 -18.18 19.01
N TYR A 557 21.28 -18.56 18.79
CA TYR A 557 22.33 -18.38 19.80
C TYR A 557 22.48 -16.90 20.22
N TYR A 558 22.37 -15.96 19.28
CA TYR A 558 22.48 -14.53 19.58
C TYR A 558 21.36 -14.06 20.52
N VAL A 559 20.10 -14.43 20.24
CA VAL A 559 18.97 -14.04 21.09
C VAL A 559 19.04 -14.71 22.47
N LEU A 560 19.38 -16.00 22.51
CA LEU A 560 19.49 -16.74 23.76
C LEU A 560 20.68 -16.28 24.63
N CYS A 561 21.73 -15.74 24.02
CA CYS A 561 22.94 -15.27 24.70
C CYS A 561 22.84 -13.79 25.12
N SER A 562 21.73 -13.38 25.71
CA SER A 562 21.52 -12.02 26.25
C SER A 562 22.14 -11.89 27.65
N GLU A 563 23.01 -10.89 27.84
CA GLU A 563 23.75 -10.64 29.10
C GLU A 563 22.85 -10.37 30.31
N GLU A 564 21.62 -9.91 30.06
CA GLU A 564 20.66 -9.54 31.11
C GLU A 564 19.93 -10.76 31.70
N THR A 565 20.11 -11.97 31.14
CA THR A 565 19.33 -13.16 31.49
C THR A 565 20.12 -14.14 32.35
N ALA A 566 19.46 -14.85 33.27
CA ALA A 566 20.12 -15.81 34.16
C ALA A 566 20.69 -17.05 33.43
N ILE A 567 20.23 -17.33 32.22
CA ILE A 567 20.69 -18.42 31.35
C ILE A 567 21.98 -18.08 30.57
N TYR A 568 22.46 -16.84 30.63
CA TYR A 568 23.59 -16.36 29.82
C TYR A 568 24.82 -17.26 29.92
N SER A 569 25.29 -17.59 31.13
CA SER A 569 26.52 -18.36 31.31
C SER A 569 26.44 -19.77 30.72
N GLN A 570 25.25 -20.38 30.76
CA GLN A 570 25.01 -21.71 30.19
C GLN A 570 25.04 -21.66 28.65
N VAL A 571 24.36 -20.68 28.05
CA VAL A 571 24.32 -20.49 26.60
C VAL A 571 25.68 -20.07 26.06
N ASP A 572 26.41 -19.20 26.75
CA ASP A 572 27.75 -18.75 26.36
C ASP A 572 28.78 -19.89 26.37
N CYS A 573 28.70 -20.77 27.38
CA CYS A 573 29.52 -21.98 27.44
C CYS A 573 29.27 -22.88 26.22
N ALA A 574 28.00 -23.19 25.93
CA ALA A 574 27.63 -24.02 24.77
C ALA A 574 28.02 -23.37 23.43
N ARG A 575 27.87 -22.05 23.31
CA ARG A 575 28.30 -21.27 22.14
C ARG A 575 29.81 -21.37 21.94
N THR A 576 30.59 -21.15 23.00
CA THR A 576 32.05 -21.20 22.96
C THR A 576 32.54 -22.59 22.58
N GLU A 577 31.97 -23.65 23.16
CA GLU A 577 32.27 -25.04 22.81
C GLU A 577 32.00 -25.35 21.33
N LEU A 578 30.85 -24.90 20.79
CA LEU A 578 30.52 -25.07 19.38
C LEU A 578 31.54 -24.36 18.48
N ILE A 579 31.91 -23.12 18.80
CA ILE A 579 32.89 -22.35 18.03
C ILE A 579 34.27 -23.01 18.10
N ASP A 580 34.71 -23.48 19.28
CA ASP A 580 35.97 -24.19 19.46
C ASP A 580 36.04 -25.44 18.57
N GLU A 581 34.98 -26.22 18.50
CA GLU A 581 34.89 -27.40 17.63
C GLU A 581 34.95 -27.01 16.14
N LEU A 582 34.19 -25.98 15.72
CA LEU A 582 34.18 -25.51 14.34
C LEU A 582 35.54 -24.97 13.90
N MET A 583 36.19 -24.18 14.77
CA MET A 583 37.51 -23.60 14.52
C MET A 583 38.59 -24.67 14.54
N GLY A 584 38.51 -25.65 15.45
CA GLY A 584 39.39 -26.82 15.50
C GLY A 584 39.36 -27.61 14.19
N HIS A 585 38.15 -27.92 13.69
CA HIS A 585 37.98 -28.60 12.41
C HIS A 585 38.48 -27.76 11.22
N LEU A 586 38.17 -26.46 11.19
CA LEU A 586 38.65 -25.56 10.13
C LEU A 586 40.17 -25.52 10.08
N ASN A 587 40.83 -25.40 11.23
CA ASN A 587 42.29 -25.36 11.32
C ASN A 587 42.92 -26.64 10.76
N GLN A 588 42.43 -27.81 11.18
CA GLN A 588 42.91 -29.09 10.65
C GLN A 588 42.75 -29.19 9.13
N LEU A 589 41.61 -28.76 8.60
CA LEU A 589 41.35 -28.78 7.16
C LEU A 589 42.25 -27.82 6.38
N LEU A 590 42.46 -26.60 6.89
CA LEU A 590 43.34 -25.61 6.26
C LEU A 590 44.82 -26.03 6.33
N ASP A 591 45.27 -26.56 7.45
CA ASP A 591 46.66 -27.03 7.61
C ASP A 591 46.96 -28.17 6.64
N ASN A 592 46.05 -29.13 6.48
CA ASN A 592 46.15 -30.19 5.48
C ASN A 592 46.19 -29.64 4.05
N LEU A 593 45.42 -28.57 3.78
CA LEU A 593 45.40 -27.89 2.49
C LEU A 593 46.76 -27.27 2.16
N TRP A 594 47.37 -26.59 3.14
CA TRP A 594 48.66 -25.90 2.95
C TRP A 594 49.85 -26.86 2.86
N GLN A 595 49.73 -28.10 3.34
CA GLN A 595 50.80 -29.11 3.28
C GLN A 595 50.91 -29.81 1.91
N LYS A 596 49.92 -29.70 1.02
CA LYS A 596 49.92 -30.38 -0.28
C LYS A 596 50.61 -29.51 -1.35
N GLU A 597 51.91 -29.72 -1.58
CA GLU A 597 52.69 -28.94 -2.57
C GLU A 597 52.33 -29.27 -4.04
N GLU A 598 51.79 -30.47 -4.34
CA GLU A 598 51.35 -30.88 -5.68
C GLU A 598 49.88 -31.36 -5.67
N GLY A 599 49.02 -30.78 -6.52
CA GLY A 599 47.63 -31.22 -6.69
C GLY A 599 46.54 -30.47 -5.88
N PHE A 600 46.78 -29.19 -5.53
CA PHE A 600 45.78 -28.30 -4.92
C PHE A 600 44.41 -28.40 -5.61
N PHE A 601 43.35 -28.59 -4.79
CA PHE A 601 41.94 -28.61 -5.20
C PHE A 601 41.51 -29.73 -6.17
N THR A 602 42.27 -30.82 -6.27
CA THR A 602 41.86 -32.00 -7.06
C THR A 602 40.82 -32.88 -6.34
N ASP A 603 40.79 -32.87 -5.01
CA ASP A 603 39.79 -33.57 -4.20
C ASP A 603 38.56 -32.68 -3.94
N ALA A 604 37.50 -32.88 -4.73
CA ALA A 604 36.22 -32.20 -4.56
C ALA A 604 35.60 -32.42 -3.16
N GLY A 605 35.89 -33.55 -2.50
CA GLY A 605 35.39 -33.86 -1.16
C GLY A 605 36.06 -33.04 -0.06
N GLU A 606 37.36 -32.76 -0.17
CA GLU A 606 38.07 -31.85 0.73
C GLU A 606 37.58 -30.41 0.58
N VAL A 607 37.44 -29.93 -0.66
CA VAL A 607 36.88 -28.60 -0.96
C VAL A 607 35.50 -28.41 -0.34
N SER A 608 34.61 -29.39 -0.49
CA SER A 608 33.26 -29.34 0.08
C SER A 608 33.28 -29.29 1.62
N ARG A 609 34.18 -30.03 2.27
CA ARG A 609 34.36 -30.00 3.73
C ARG A 609 34.87 -28.66 4.23
N ILE A 610 35.84 -28.06 3.54
CA ILE A 610 36.34 -26.72 3.89
C ILE A 610 35.24 -25.68 3.68
N HIS A 611 34.56 -25.72 2.54
CA HIS A 611 33.44 -24.82 2.23
C HIS A 611 32.34 -24.88 3.30
N SER A 612 31.84 -26.06 3.63
CA SER A 612 30.78 -26.23 4.64
C SER A 612 31.21 -25.74 6.02
N THR A 613 32.45 -25.99 6.42
CA THR A 613 33.00 -25.50 7.70
C THR A 613 33.16 -23.98 7.71
N LEU A 614 33.72 -23.40 6.63
CA LEU A 614 33.82 -21.95 6.47
C LEU A 614 32.46 -21.26 6.48
N ARG A 615 31.43 -21.85 5.86
CA ARG A 615 30.06 -21.31 5.92
C ARG A 615 29.50 -21.28 7.32
N ARG A 616 29.69 -22.35 8.10
CA ARG A 616 29.26 -22.40 9.51
C ARG A 616 29.92 -21.29 10.31
N VAL A 617 31.25 -21.17 10.18
CA VAL A 617 32.03 -20.12 10.86
C VAL A 617 31.56 -18.72 10.40
N ALA A 618 31.35 -18.50 9.11
CA ALA A 618 30.89 -17.21 8.59
C ALA A 618 29.51 -16.80 9.13
N ALA A 619 28.57 -17.75 9.22
CA ALA A 619 27.23 -17.49 9.76
C ALA A 619 27.26 -17.12 11.24
N PHE A 620 28.11 -17.79 12.03
CA PHE A 620 28.30 -17.46 13.45
C PHE A 620 29.04 -16.14 13.62
N HIS A 621 30.09 -15.89 12.83
CA HIS A 621 30.87 -14.66 12.94
C HIS A 621 30.08 -13.39 12.63
N ASN A 622 29.04 -13.50 11.79
CA ASN A 622 28.15 -12.37 11.52
C ASN A 622 27.42 -11.86 12.78
N ALA A 623 27.05 -12.76 13.71
CA ALA A 623 26.26 -12.42 14.90
C ALA A 623 27.06 -12.50 16.22
N HIS A 624 28.24 -13.13 16.21
CA HIS A 624 29.04 -13.41 17.39
C HIS A 624 30.49 -12.96 17.16
N ASP A 625 31.10 -12.34 18.18
CA ASP A 625 32.51 -11.93 18.13
C ASP A 625 33.43 -13.16 18.22
N LEU A 626 34.14 -13.44 17.12
CA LEU A 626 35.09 -14.55 17.02
C LEU A 626 36.57 -14.09 17.06
N THR A 627 36.85 -12.88 17.52
CA THR A 627 38.22 -12.31 17.51
C THR A 627 39.22 -13.18 18.27
N LYS A 628 38.79 -13.88 19.34
CA LYS A 628 39.63 -14.79 20.14
C LYS A 628 40.26 -15.95 19.35
N TRP A 629 39.67 -16.33 18.21
CA TRP A 629 40.10 -17.50 17.42
C TRP A 629 41.04 -17.16 16.25
N ASN A 630 41.48 -15.90 16.12
CA ASN A 630 42.35 -15.40 15.06
C ASN A 630 41.94 -15.87 13.64
N LEU A 631 40.68 -15.61 13.29
CA LEU A 631 40.14 -16.01 11.98
C LEU A 631 40.66 -15.12 10.85
N TYR A 632 40.95 -13.84 11.13
CA TYR A 632 41.41 -12.85 10.15
C TYR A 632 42.60 -13.33 9.33
N ASP A 633 43.71 -13.71 9.99
CA ASP A 633 44.93 -14.16 9.32
C ASP A 633 44.68 -15.37 8.40
N LYS A 634 43.84 -16.30 8.85
CA LYS A 634 43.53 -17.55 8.15
C LYS A 634 42.73 -17.29 6.89
N THR A 635 41.69 -16.46 6.97
CA THR A 635 40.84 -16.15 5.82
C THR A 635 41.51 -15.15 4.89
N LEU A 636 42.30 -14.22 5.40
CA LEU A 636 43.14 -13.33 4.59
C LEU A 636 44.12 -14.12 3.73
N ARG A 637 44.80 -15.13 4.29
CA ARG A 637 45.73 -16.00 3.54
C ARG A 637 45.06 -16.71 2.36
N LEU A 638 43.81 -17.15 2.50
CA LEU A 638 43.02 -17.72 1.40
C LEU A 638 42.75 -16.68 0.31
N LEU A 639 42.36 -15.47 0.67
CA LEU A 639 42.06 -14.41 -0.29
C LEU A 639 43.31 -13.95 -1.06
N LEU A 640 44.45 -13.86 -0.38
CA LEU A 640 45.74 -13.56 -1.01
C LEU A 640 46.16 -14.65 -2.01
N PHE A 641 46.01 -15.92 -1.62
CA PHE A 641 46.27 -17.04 -2.51
C PHE A 641 45.42 -16.98 -3.78
N GLU A 642 44.13 -16.58 -3.67
CA GLU A 642 43.29 -16.44 -4.87
C GLU A 642 43.76 -15.30 -5.78
N LEU A 643 44.16 -14.15 -5.21
CA LEU A 643 44.66 -13.04 -6.01
C LEU A 643 45.94 -13.39 -6.76
N GLU A 644 46.81 -14.23 -6.17
CA GLU A 644 48.08 -14.63 -6.78
C GLU A 644 47.91 -15.76 -7.81
N HIS A 645 46.98 -16.68 -7.61
CA HIS A 645 46.91 -17.92 -8.39
C HIS A 645 45.61 -18.14 -9.18
N GLY A 646 44.48 -17.56 -8.77
CA GLY A 646 43.19 -17.66 -9.49
C GLY A 646 42.56 -19.06 -9.50
N ARG A 647 42.85 -19.90 -8.50
CA ARG A 647 42.58 -21.35 -8.45
C ARG A 647 41.58 -21.78 -7.37
N LEU A 648 41.18 -20.89 -6.46
CA LEU A 648 40.23 -21.19 -5.40
C LEU A 648 38.80 -21.27 -5.94
N PRO A 649 38.01 -22.27 -5.50
CA PRO A 649 36.59 -22.32 -5.81
C PRO A 649 35.82 -21.12 -5.21
N VAL A 650 34.85 -20.57 -5.95
CA VAL A 650 33.96 -19.47 -5.50
C VAL A 650 33.33 -19.75 -4.14
N LEU A 651 32.94 -21.01 -3.93
CA LEU A 651 32.36 -21.50 -2.68
C LEU A 651 33.26 -21.25 -1.46
N MET A 652 34.58 -21.20 -1.62
CA MET A 652 35.52 -20.86 -0.53
C MET A 652 35.79 -19.35 -0.44
N ILE A 653 35.81 -18.65 -1.58
CA ILE A 653 36.10 -17.22 -1.65
C ILE A 653 35.01 -16.40 -0.94
N LEU A 654 33.72 -16.70 -1.18
CA LEU A 654 32.63 -15.90 -0.63
C LEU A 654 32.59 -15.93 0.92
N PRO A 655 32.62 -17.10 1.59
CA PRO A 655 32.68 -17.14 3.05
C PRO A 655 33.99 -16.55 3.60
N ALA A 656 35.12 -16.71 2.91
CA ALA A 656 36.38 -16.11 3.34
C ALA A 656 36.32 -14.58 3.30
N LEU A 657 35.73 -13.97 2.25
CA LEU A 657 35.48 -12.53 2.19
C LEU A 657 34.61 -12.05 3.35
N GLN A 658 33.54 -12.78 3.65
CA GLN A 658 32.64 -12.47 4.77
C GLN A 658 33.36 -12.56 6.11
N CYS A 659 34.07 -13.64 6.39
CA CYS A 659 34.80 -13.83 7.64
C CYS A 659 35.88 -12.76 7.86
N THR A 660 36.65 -12.42 6.82
CA THR A 660 37.66 -11.36 6.92
C THR A 660 36.99 -10.01 7.19
N TYR A 661 35.88 -9.71 6.50
CA TYR A 661 35.11 -8.49 6.74
C TYR A 661 34.53 -8.42 8.16
N PHE A 662 33.90 -9.50 8.64
CA PHE A 662 33.36 -9.56 10.00
C PHE A 662 34.45 -9.43 11.06
N SER A 663 35.63 -10.01 10.84
CA SER A 663 36.78 -9.84 11.75
C SER A 663 37.12 -8.35 11.91
N LEU A 664 37.20 -7.62 10.80
CA LEU A 664 37.51 -6.19 10.81
C LEU A 664 36.40 -5.37 11.47
N LEU A 665 35.12 -5.74 11.27
CA LEU A 665 34.00 -5.07 11.93
C LEU A 665 34.00 -5.27 13.44
N TRP A 666 34.25 -6.48 13.94
CA TRP A 666 34.32 -6.75 15.38
C TRP A 666 35.52 -6.06 16.03
N GLN A 667 36.68 -6.06 15.39
CA GLN A 667 37.83 -5.28 15.83
C GLN A 667 37.51 -3.78 15.87
N LEU A 668 36.82 -3.26 14.85
CA LEU A 668 36.40 -1.86 14.82
C LEU A 668 35.40 -1.53 15.95
N ALA A 669 34.45 -2.42 16.23
CA ALA A 669 33.50 -2.27 17.33
C ALA A 669 34.22 -2.21 18.70
N ALA A 670 35.13 -3.14 18.95
CA ALA A 670 35.93 -3.17 20.18
C ALA A 670 36.78 -1.91 20.37
N VAL A 671 37.37 -1.39 19.29
CA VAL A 671 38.18 -0.16 19.31
C VAL A 671 37.31 1.09 19.48
N SER A 672 36.08 1.07 18.96
CA SER A 672 35.11 2.16 19.15
C SER A 672 34.67 2.28 20.61
N GLU A 673 34.60 1.17 21.35
CA GLU A 673 34.30 1.19 22.79
C GLU A 673 35.52 1.57 23.65
N ASN A 674 36.73 1.10 23.28
CA ASN A 674 37.98 1.35 24.00
C ASN A 674 39.14 1.69 23.04
N PRO A 675 39.34 2.98 22.68
CA PRO A 675 40.32 3.36 21.67
C PRO A 675 41.76 3.28 22.19
N ILE A 676 42.54 2.31 21.68
CA ILE A 676 43.98 2.16 21.94
C ILE A 676 44.76 2.53 20.66
N LYS A 677 45.75 3.43 20.76
CA LYS A 677 46.46 3.97 19.57
C LYS A 677 47.16 2.89 18.72
N GLU A 678 47.74 1.88 19.35
CA GLU A 678 48.45 0.80 18.65
C GLU A 678 47.49 -0.12 17.87
N THR A 679 46.34 -0.46 18.45
CA THR A 679 45.32 -1.30 17.80
C THR A 679 44.62 -0.55 16.67
N LEU A 680 44.41 0.77 16.82
CA LEU A 680 43.90 1.64 15.75
C LEU A 680 44.82 1.66 14.52
N PHE A 681 46.13 1.75 14.73
CA PHE A 681 47.10 1.74 13.63
C PHE A 681 47.14 0.38 12.91
N ALA A 682 47.12 -0.72 13.67
CA ALA A 682 47.06 -2.07 13.12
C ALA A 682 45.78 -2.26 12.28
N LEU A 683 44.62 -1.89 12.82
CA LEU A 683 43.34 -1.97 12.13
C LEU A 683 43.31 -1.10 10.86
N GLY A 684 43.89 0.11 10.90
CA GLY A 684 43.99 0.97 9.72
C GLY A 684 44.85 0.36 8.60
N LYS A 685 45.92 -0.36 8.95
CA LYS A 685 46.76 -1.10 7.98
C LYS A 685 46.02 -2.31 7.41
N GLU A 686 45.39 -3.10 8.26
CA GLU A 686 44.60 -4.28 7.90
C GLU A 686 43.40 -3.90 7.00
N GLY A 687 42.69 -2.82 7.36
CA GLY A 687 41.59 -2.27 6.57
C GLY A 687 42.03 -1.78 5.19
N LYS A 688 43.16 -1.06 5.10
CA LYS A 688 43.73 -0.63 3.80
C LYS A 688 44.10 -1.82 2.92
N HIS A 689 44.71 -2.84 3.52
CA HIS A 689 45.09 -4.06 2.81
C HIS A 689 43.86 -4.83 2.32
N PHE A 690 42.84 -4.97 3.15
CA PHE A 690 41.59 -5.62 2.77
C PHE A 690 40.84 -4.87 1.66
N SER A 691 40.83 -3.53 1.68
CA SER A 691 40.28 -2.73 0.59
C SER A 691 40.99 -2.97 -0.74
N GLN A 692 42.32 -3.14 -0.74
CA GLN A 692 43.09 -3.50 -1.94
C GLN A 692 42.69 -4.89 -2.48
N ILE A 693 42.50 -5.86 -1.59
CA ILE A 693 42.03 -7.20 -1.95
C ILE A 693 40.65 -7.14 -2.60
N CYS A 694 39.69 -6.45 -1.97
CA CYS A 694 38.34 -6.28 -2.53
C CYS A 694 38.38 -5.57 -3.89
N THR A 695 39.27 -4.57 -4.04
CA THR A 695 39.48 -3.87 -5.32
C THR A 695 39.99 -4.81 -6.42
N GLY A 696 40.85 -5.78 -6.08
CA GLY A 696 41.29 -6.82 -7.01
C GLY A 696 40.13 -7.73 -7.44
N PHE A 697 39.25 -8.07 -6.50
CA PHE A 697 38.08 -8.93 -6.79
C PHE A 697 36.97 -8.26 -7.59
N LEU A 698 36.95 -6.92 -7.73
CA LEU A 698 36.01 -6.25 -8.63
C LEU A 698 36.16 -6.68 -10.10
N GLN A 699 37.32 -7.22 -10.49
CA GLN A 699 37.60 -7.72 -11.84
C GLN A 699 37.68 -9.25 -11.90
N HIS A 700 37.24 -9.95 -10.84
CA HIS A 700 37.25 -11.41 -10.79
C HIS A 700 36.37 -12.02 -11.90
N LYS A 701 36.70 -13.23 -12.38
CA LYS A 701 35.97 -13.90 -13.48
C LYS A 701 34.49 -14.21 -13.15
N GLU A 702 34.20 -14.47 -11.88
CA GLU A 702 32.88 -14.88 -11.37
C GLU A 702 32.04 -13.69 -10.87
N LYS A 703 30.79 -13.59 -11.33
CA LYS A 703 29.85 -12.48 -11.01
C LYS A 703 29.60 -12.34 -9.50
N ASP A 704 29.30 -13.45 -8.82
CA ASP A 704 29.00 -13.46 -7.38
C ASP A 704 30.14 -12.91 -6.52
N VAL A 705 31.39 -13.17 -6.91
CA VAL A 705 32.58 -12.66 -6.20
C VAL A 705 32.71 -11.16 -6.41
N ARG A 706 32.51 -10.67 -7.64
CA ARG A 706 32.56 -9.22 -7.92
C ARG A 706 31.50 -8.46 -7.15
N GLU A 707 30.25 -8.93 -7.17
CA GLU A 707 29.12 -8.33 -6.45
C GLU A 707 29.34 -8.33 -4.93
N LYS A 708 29.81 -9.45 -4.37
CA LYS A 708 30.07 -9.56 -2.93
C LYS A 708 31.20 -8.64 -2.49
N ALA A 709 32.30 -8.60 -3.25
CA ALA A 709 33.42 -7.69 -2.99
C ALA A 709 32.98 -6.22 -3.10
N PHE A 710 32.16 -5.88 -4.09
CA PHE A 710 31.62 -4.53 -4.27
C PHE A 710 30.76 -4.09 -3.08
N MET A 711 29.82 -4.92 -2.64
CA MET A 711 28.94 -4.61 -1.50
C MET A 711 29.75 -4.43 -0.21
N ILE A 712 30.66 -5.37 0.09
CA ILE A 712 31.53 -5.29 1.27
C ILE A 712 32.38 -4.02 1.24
N LEU A 713 32.94 -3.68 0.08
CA LEU A 713 33.79 -2.51 -0.06
C LEU A 713 33.00 -1.21 0.11
N CYS A 714 31.78 -1.13 -0.42
CA CYS A 714 30.90 0.03 -0.21
C CYS A 714 30.52 0.18 1.27
N ASP A 715 30.11 -0.90 1.93
CA ASP A 715 29.73 -0.85 3.34
C ASP A 715 30.95 -0.48 4.22
N TRP A 716 32.12 -1.05 3.94
CA TRP A 716 33.36 -0.73 4.66
C TRP A 716 33.76 0.74 4.50
N LEU A 717 33.77 1.27 3.28
CA LEU A 717 34.06 2.68 2.99
C LEU A 717 33.08 3.62 3.72
N LEU A 718 31.79 3.27 3.73
CA LEU A 718 30.77 4.07 4.39
C LEU A 718 30.94 4.05 5.92
N ILE A 719 31.19 2.89 6.52
CA ILE A 719 31.40 2.77 7.97
C ILE A 719 32.61 3.59 8.42
N LEU A 720 33.75 3.48 7.72
CA LEU A 720 34.94 4.25 8.05
C LEU A 720 34.70 5.77 7.94
N SER A 721 33.93 6.23 6.94
CA SER A 721 33.62 7.66 6.79
C SER A 721 32.82 8.26 7.94
N HIS A 722 31.96 7.47 8.60
CA HIS A 722 31.12 7.95 9.70
C HIS A 722 31.89 8.11 11.02
N GLN A 723 32.89 7.26 11.28
CA GLN A 723 33.74 7.32 12.47
C GLN A 723 34.55 8.62 12.57
N ASN A 724 34.74 9.30 11.42
CA ASN A 724 35.42 10.59 11.34
C ASN A 724 34.61 11.77 11.89
N SER A 725 33.28 11.63 12.04
CA SER A 725 32.40 12.74 12.44
C SER A 725 32.20 12.90 13.95
N ASN A 726 32.49 11.87 14.75
CA ASN A 726 32.11 11.79 16.17
C ASN A 726 33.29 11.78 17.16
N ASN A 727 34.54 11.58 16.73
CA ASN A 727 35.68 11.37 17.64
C ASN A 727 36.70 12.52 17.66
N ASN A 728 37.33 12.71 18.83
CA ASN A 728 38.34 13.75 19.13
C ASN A 728 39.44 13.84 18.05
N GLU A 729 39.86 15.07 17.72
CA GLU A 729 40.79 15.43 16.62
C GLU A 729 42.09 14.60 16.55
N GLU A 730 42.59 14.03 17.66
CA GLU A 730 43.82 13.22 17.67
C GLU A 730 43.65 11.76 17.18
N THR A 731 42.43 11.20 17.23
CA THR A 731 42.15 9.82 16.79
C THR A 731 41.74 9.73 15.32
N VAL A 732 41.35 10.86 14.71
CA VAL A 732 40.78 10.97 13.37
C VAL A 732 41.78 10.53 12.29
N GLY A 733 43.05 10.90 12.41
CA GLY A 733 44.06 10.65 11.36
C GLY A 733 44.52 9.20 11.16
N LEU A 734 44.20 8.27 12.08
CA LEU A 734 44.74 6.90 12.05
C LEU A 734 43.85 5.91 11.27
N LEU A 735 42.54 6.14 11.25
CA LEU A 735 41.56 5.35 10.48
C LEU A 735 41.09 6.05 9.19
N ASP A 736 41.57 7.28 8.93
CA ASP A 736 41.25 8.05 7.72
C ASP A 736 41.58 7.24 6.44
N TYR A 737 40.52 6.71 5.83
CA TYR A 737 40.58 6.00 4.57
C TYR A 737 39.58 6.62 3.59
N LEU A 738 40.05 7.61 2.83
CA LEU A 738 39.35 8.09 1.66
C LEU A 738 39.74 7.23 0.44
N PRO A 739 38.77 6.80 -0.39
CA PRO A 739 39.07 6.01 -1.57
C PRO A 739 39.91 6.82 -2.57
N SER A 740 40.97 6.21 -3.10
CA SER A 740 41.78 6.81 -4.17
C SER A 740 40.95 7.06 -5.42
N MET A 741 41.35 8.01 -6.27
CA MET A 741 40.69 8.27 -7.55
C MET A 741 40.53 6.99 -8.40
N SER A 742 41.58 6.16 -8.44
CA SER A 742 41.55 4.86 -9.12
C SER A 742 40.51 3.88 -8.56
N LEU A 743 40.23 3.92 -7.26
CA LEU A 743 39.19 3.09 -6.65
C LEU A 743 37.80 3.66 -6.97
N GLN A 744 37.62 4.98 -6.90
CA GLN A 744 36.35 5.62 -7.27
C GLN A 744 35.97 5.29 -8.73
N GLU A 745 36.92 5.36 -9.66
CA GLU A 745 36.72 4.98 -11.07
C GLU A 745 36.31 3.52 -11.22
N LYS A 746 36.96 2.59 -10.49
CA LYS A 746 36.61 1.17 -10.52
C LYS A 746 35.22 0.87 -9.97
N LEU A 747 34.82 1.51 -8.87
CA LEU A 747 33.47 1.39 -8.31
C LEU A 747 32.41 1.92 -9.28
N LEU A 748 32.70 3.03 -9.93
CA LEU A 748 31.81 3.62 -10.94
C LEU A 748 31.68 2.72 -12.17
N SER A 749 32.79 2.20 -12.71
CA SER A 749 32.80 1.25 -13.83
C SER A 749 31.97 0.01 -13.52
N PHE A 750 32.10 -0.51 -12.29
CA PHE A 750 31.32 -1.66 -11.84
C PHE A 750 29.81 -1.39 -11.93
N ILE A 751 29.34 -0.24 -11.44
CA ILE A 751 27.91 0.13 -11.51
C ILE A 751 27.45 0.30 -12.95
N GLN A 752 28.25 0.93 -13.80
CA GLN A 752 27.90 1.10 -15.21
C GLN A 752 27.72 -0.26 -15.90
N GLU A 753 28.62 -1.20 -15.67
CA GLU A 753 28.59 -2.54 -16.27
C GLU A 753 27.51 -3.45 -15.70
N HIS A 754 27.28 -3.44 -14.38
CA HIS A 754 26.44 -4.45 -13.72
C HIS A 754 25.01 -3.99 -13.42
N VAL A 755 24.74 -2.68 -13.46
CA VAL A 755 23.40 -2.12 -13.20
C VAL A 755 22.73 -1.61 -14.47
N PHE A 756 23.48 -0.91 -15.33
CA PHE A 756 22.90 -0.15 -16.44
C PHE A 756 23.11 -0.74 -17.84
N MET A 757 23.90 -1.82 -18.00
CA MET A 757 24.00 -2.55 -19.26
C MET A 757 22.81 -3.52 -19.38
N GLU A 758 22.14 -3.52 -20.54
CA GLU A 758 21.09 -4.49 -20.86
C GLU A 758 21.75 -5.84 -21.25
N GLU A 759 21.42 -6.90 -20.53
CA GLU A 759 21.63 -8.27 -21.05
C GLU A 759 20.54 -8.48 -22.11
N GLU A 760 20.90 -8.59 -23.40
CA GLU A 760 19.93 -8.89 -24.47
C GLU A 760 19.23 -10.22 -24.17
N GLU A 761 18.00 -10.18 -23.65
CA GLU A 761 17.25 -11.39 -23.36
C GLU A 761 16.77 -12.05 -24.65
N GLU A 762 17.30 -13.23 -24.95
CA GLU A 762 16.75 -14.21 -25.88
C GLU A 762 15.43 -14.81 -25.34
N SER A 763 14.42 -13.98 -25.02
CA SER A 763 13.11 -14.44 -24.54
C SER A 763 12.06 -14.40 -25.66
N LYS A 764 12.26 -15.21 -26.70
CA LYS A 764 11.21 -15.49 -27.69
C LYS A 764 10.79 -16.96 -27.64
N GLY A 765 9.70 -17.23 -26.89
CA GLY A 765 8.91 -18.46 -27.01
C GLY A 765 8.89 -19.38 -25.79
N LEU A 766 8.53 -18.88 -24.60
CA LEU A 766 8.33 -19.70 -23.39
C LEU A 766 6.84 -19.87 -23.07
N THR A 767 6.48 -20.98 -22.42
CA THR A 767 5.13 -21.30 -21.95
C THR A 767 4.76 -20.48 -20.69
N GLU A 768 3.47 -20.23 -20.43
CA GLU A 768 2.98 -19.39 -19.31
C GLU A 768 3.56 -19.75 -17.91
N GLU A 769 3.82 -21.03 -17.62
CA GLU A 769 4.47 -21.45 -16.37
C GLU A 769 5.96 -21.09 -16.29
N LYS A 770 6.66 -21.10 -17.43
CA LYS A 770 8.05 -20.65 -17.49
C LYS A 770 8.12 -19.13 -17.41
N GLU A 771 7.16 -18.42 -18.00
CA GLU A 771 7.04 -16.96 -17.87
C GLU A 771 6.89 -16.52 -16.41
N ARG A 772 6.05 -17.17 -15.59
CA ARG A 772 5.94 -16.81 -14.15
C ARG A 772 7.21 -17.09 -13.34
N LYS A 773 7.92 -18.19 -13.62
CA LYS A 773 9.22 -18.48 -12.97
C LYS A 773 10.28 -17.46 -13.40
N ASP A 774 10.26 -17.07 -14.67
CA ASP A 774 11.14 -16.07 -15.25
C ASP A 774 10.86 -14.67 -14.66
N GLU A 775 9.60 -14.28 -14.46
CA GLU A 775 9.22 -13.03 -13.79
C GLU A 775 9.75 -12.93 -12.35
N SER A 776 9.67 -14.02 -11.56
CA SER A 776 10.23 -14.05 -10.20
C SER A 776 11.75 -13.87 -10.21
N CYS A 777 12.46 -14.54 -11.13
CA CYS A 777 13.91 -14.41 -11.27
C CYS A 777 14.33 -13.01 -11.71
N LYS A 778 13.57 -12.39 -12.63
CA LYS A 778 13.77 -11.00 -13.07
C LYS A 778 13.60 -10.01 -11.93
N LEU A 779 12.60 -10.22 -11.07
CA LEU A 779 12.39 -9.37 -9.90
C LEU A 779 13.55 -9.49 -8.90
N ASP A 780 14.05 -10.70 -8.65
CA ASP A 780 15.20 -10.93 -7.76
C ASP A 780 16.48 -10.29 -8.29
N ASP A 781 16.76 -10.41 -9.60
CA ASP A 781 17.90 -9.74 -10.24
C ASP A 781 17.76 -8.21 -10.18
N LEU A 782 16.56 -7.67 -10.43
CA LEU A 782 16.27 -6.25 -10.28
C LEU A 782 16.51 -5.78 -8.83
N HIS A 783 16.06 -6.54 -7.83
CA HIS A 783 16.32 -6.23 -6.42
C HIS A 783 17.82 -6.20 -6.09
N LYS A 784 18.61 -7.13 -6.65
CA LYS A 784 20.08 -7.12 -6.51
C LYS A 784 20.70 -5.87 -7.16
N LYS A 785 20.36 -5.57 -8.41
CA LYS A 785 20.83 -4.37 -9.12
C LYS A 785 20.48 -3.07 -8.37
N ARG A 786 19.25 -2.98 -7.84
CA ARG A 786 18.79 -1.87 -6.99
C ARG A 786 19.64 -1.75 -5.71
N SER A 787 20.01 -2.87 -5.10
CA SER A 787 20.85 -2.89 -3.89
C SER A 787 22.27 -2.40 -4.19
N LEU A 788 22.88 -2.84 -5.29
CA LEU A 788 24.19 -2.37 -5.75
C LEU A 788 24.19 -0.86 -6.02
N LEU A 789 23.18 -0.37 -6.76
CA LEU A 789 23.04 1.06 -7.06
C LEU A 789 22.84 1.88 -5.78
N ALA A 790 22.01 1.41 -4.86
CA ALA A 790 21.78 2.08 -3.58
C ALA A 790 23.06 2.14 -2.74
N ALA A 791 23.87 1.07 -2.72
CA ALA A 791 25.16 1.05 -2.01
C ALA A 791 26.10 2.13 -2.54
N TYR A 792 26.25 2.25 -3.86
CA TYR A 792 27.08 3.30 -4.47
C TYR A 792 26.52 4.71 -4.25
N CYS A 793 25.20 4.90 -4.40
CA CYS A 793 24.55 6.19 -4.15
C CYS A 793 24.73 6.67 -2.71
N LYS A 794 24.79 5.76 -1.71
CA LYS A 794 25.12 6.13 -0.33
C LYS A 794 26.52 6.75 -0.25
N LEU A 795 27.52 6.20 -0.94
CA LEU A 795 28.87 6.76 -0.97
C LEU A 795 28.88 8.20 -1.50
N ILE A 796 28.08 8.49 -2.54
CA ILE A 796 27.93 9.85 -3.08
C ILE A 796 27.27 10.77 -2.06
N VAL A 797 26.14 10.32 -1.47
CA VAL A 797 25.35 11.13 -0.53
C VAL A 797 26.11 11.42 0.76
N TYR A 798 27.00 10.53 1.20
CA TYR A 798 27.83 10.75 2.39
C TYR A 798 29.21 11.33 2.06
N ASN A 799 29.42 11.84 0.83
CA ASN A 799 30.67 12.47 0.36
C ASN A 799 31.91 11.56 0.50
N VAL A 800 31.74 10.25 0.42
CA VAL A 800 32.84 9.26 0.41
C VAL A 800 33.48 9.20 -0.97
N VAL A 801 32.68 9.37 -2.02
CA VAL A 801 33.14 9.54 -3.41
C VAL A 801 32.73 10.92 -3.92
N GLU A 802 33.40 11.40 -4.98
CA GLU A 802 33.10 12.72 -5.54
C GLU A 802 31.66 12.81 -6.07
N MET A 803 30.96 13.90 -5.73
CA MET A 803 29.58 14.15 -6.17
C MET A 803 29.45 14.21 -7.69
N THR A 804 30.50 14.61 -8.40
CA THR A 804 30.58 14.67 -9.86
C THR A 804 30.28 13.31 -10.52
N THR A 805 30.65 12.21 -9.87
CA THR A 805 30.37 10.85 -10.36
C THR A 805 28.87 10.55 -10.46
N ALA A 806 28.02 11.28 -9.72
CA ALA A 806 26.58 11.13 -9.80
C ALA A 806 26.03 11.50 -11.19
N ALA A 807 26.75 12.31 -11.98
CA ALA A 807 26.37 12.64 -13.35
C ALA A 807 26.22 11.39 -14.23
N GLU A 808 27.09 10.39 -14.02
CA GLU A 808 27.05 9.11 -14.72
C GLU A 808 25.85 8.23 -14.32
N ILE A 809 25.24 8.49 -13.16
CA ILE A 809 24.01 7.82 -12.71
C ILE A 809 22.79 8.59 -13.23
N TYR A 810 22.81 9.91 -13.09
CA TYR A 810 21.70 10.79 -13.41
C TYR A 810 21.29 10.73 -14.89
N LYS A 811 22.23 10.39 -15.79
CA LYS A 811 21.93 10.21 -17.22
C LYS A 811 20.93 9.08 -17.49
N HIS A 812 20.82 8.11 -16.59
CA HIS A 812 19.89 6.98 -16.69
C HIS A 812 18.49 7.28 -16.14
N TYR A 813 18.26 8.46 -15.52
CA TYR A 813 17.02 8.75 -14.79
C TYR A 813 15.73 8.66 -15.64
N VAL A 814 15.80 8.97 -16.94
CA VAL A 814 14.65 8.82 -17.85
C VAL A 814 14.56 7.40 -18.39
N LYS A 815 15.67 6.83 -18.87
CA LYS A 815 15.70 5.51 -19.51
C LYS A 815 15.34 4.38 -18.55
N ALA A 816 15.86 4.41 -17.33
CA ALA A 816 15.65 3.37 -16.31
C ALA A 816 14.76 3.86 -15.15
N TYR A 817 13.75 4.68 -15.47
CA TYR A 817 12.90 5.31 -14.44
C TYR A 817 12.08 4.32 -13.62
N ASN A 818 11.55 3.26 -14.26
CA ASN A 818 10.74 2.26 -13.56
C ASN A 818 11.59 1.43 -12.58
N ASP A 819 12.83 1.13 -12.98
CA ASP A 819 13.71 0.22 -12.25
C ASP A 819 14.51 0.92 -11.15
N PHE A 820 14.93 2.17 -11.38
CA PHE A 820 15.85 2.90 -10.48
C PHE A 820 15.44 4.35 -10.20
N GLY A 821 14.31 4.83 -10.72
CA GLY A 821 13.95 6.25 -10.68
C GLY A 821 13.79 6.81 -9.27
N ASP A 822 13.28 6.01 -8.33
CA ASP A 822 13.16 6.38 -6.91
C ASP A 822 14.54 6.55 -6.23
N ILE A 823 15.47 5.61 -6.44
CA ILE A 823 16.84 5.66 -5.90
C ILE A 823 17.57 6.89 -6.44
N ILE A 824 17.49 7.12 -7.76
CA ILE A 824 18.14 8.27 -8.41
C ILE A 824 17.53 9.59 -7.92
N LYS A 825 16.20 9.65 -7.79
CA LYS A 825 15.49 10.85 -7.30
C LYS A 825 15.84 11.17 -5.86
N GLU A 826 15.96 10.18 -4.98
CA GLU A 826 16.39 10.40 -3.60
C GLU A 826 17.85 10.87 -3.54
N THR A 827 18.73 10.25 -4.35
CA THR A 827 20.13 10.67 -4.48
C THR A 827 20.23 12.14 -4.92
N LEU A 828 19.49 12.54 -5.96
CA LEU A 828 19.35 13.94 -6.41
C LEU A 828 18.92 14.89 -5.29
N SER A 829 17.92 14.47 -4.50
CA SER A 829 17.40 15.24 -3.38
C SER A 829 18.46 15.45 -2.30
N LYS A 830 19.16 14.38 -1.92
CA LYS A 830 20.18 14.40 -0.86
C LYS A 830 21.44 15.15 -1.29
N THR A 831 21.95 14.96 -2.51
CA THR A 831 23.10 15.75 -3.01
C THR A 831 22.79 17.24 -3.05
N ARG A 832 21.56 17.62 -3.42
CA ARG A 832 21.13 19.02 -3.40
C ARG A 832 21.03 19.57 -1.98
N HIS A 833 20.58 18.77 -1.02
CA HIS A 833 20.53 19.18 0.38
C HIS A 833 21.94 19.40 0.95
N ASN A 834 22.88 18.53 0.61
CA ASN A 834 24.27 18.63 1.05
C ASN A 834 24.99 19.84 0.46
N ASN A 835 24.93 20.01 -0.88
CA ASN A 835 25.56 21.14 -1.55
C ASN A 835 24.77 21.52 -2.82
N LYS A 836 23.98 22.59 -2.71
CA LYS A 836 23.10 23.07 -3.78
C LYS A 836 23.85 23.50 -5.04
N ILE A 837 25.05 24.08 -4.92
CA ILE A 837 25.82 24.57 -6.07
C ILE A 837 26.50 23.39 -6.75
N GLN A 838 27.19 22.53 -6.00
CA GLN A 838 27.85 21.37 -6.58
C GLN A 838 26.86 20.39 -7.20
N SER A 839 25.68 20.22 -6.60
CA SER A 839 24.60 19.44 -7.21
C SER A 839 24.13 20.04 -8.53
N ALA A 840 24.00 21.37 -8.61
CA ALA A 840 23.64 22.05 -9.85
C ALA A 840 24.71 21.89 -10.96
N LYS A 841 25.99 21.97 -10.59
CA LYS A 841 27.13 21.68 -11.48
C LYS A 841 27.12 20.24 -11.97
N THR A 842 26.79 19.30 -11.09
CA THR A 842 26.70 17.87 -11.44
C THR A 842 25.53 17.60 -12.39
N LEU A 843 24.40 18.29 -12.21
CA LEU A 843 23.25 18.19 -13.12
C LEU A 843 23.58 18.70 -14.53
N ILE A 844 24.27 19.84 -14.64
CA ILE A 844 24.66 20.38 -15.94
C ILE A 844 25.76 19.53 -16.60
N LEU A 845 26.73 19.04 -15.81
CA LEU A 845 27.74 18.08 -16.28
C LEU A 845 27.10 16.83 -16.87
N CYS A 846 26.09 16.27 -16.20
CA CYS A 846 25.32 15.13 -16.70
C CYS A 846 24.73 15.40 -18.09
N LEU A 847 24.08 16.55 -18.28
CA LEU A 847 23.51 16.94 -19.57
C LEU A 847 24.62 17.14 -20.63
N GLN A 848 25.75 17.75 -20.26
CA GLN A 848 26.90 17.93 -21.17
C GLN A 848 27.46 16.58 -21.65
N GLN A 849 27.59 15.60 -20.75
CA GLN A 849 28.07 14.25 -21.08
C GLN A 849 27.11 13.52 -22.02
N VAL A 850 25.79 13.59 -21.76
CA VAL A 850 24.76 13.01 -22.65
C VAL A 850 24.86 13.64 -24.04
N ARG A 851 25.06 14.95 -24.13
CA ARG A 851 25.21 15.65 -25.41
C ARG A 851 26.43 15.19 -26.18
N HIS A 852 27.56 15.03 -25.50
CA HIS A 852 28.79 14.57 -26.13
C HIS A 852 28.66 13.15 -26.68
N ALA A 853 28.01 12.24 -25.96
CA ALA A 853 27.75 10.88 -26.44
C ALA A 853 26.93 10.90 -27.74
N GLU A 854 25.87 11.71 -27.82
CA GLU A 854 25.06 11.84 -29.05
C GLU A 854 25.83 12.39 -30.25
N SER A 855 26.80 13.28 -30.00
CA SER A 855 27.61 13.89 -31.07
C SER A 855 28.70 12.97 -31.60
N GLN A 856 29.15 11.97 -30.84
CA GLN A 856 30.13 10.98 -31.30
C GLN A 856 29.50 9.93 -32.24
N ASP A 857 28.21 9.63 -32.06
CA ASP A 857 27.48 8.65 -32.88
C ASP A 857 26.98 9.20 -34.23
N ARG A 858 27.03 10.51 -34.47
CA ARG A 858 26.48 11.14 -35.69
C ARG A 858 27.51 12.03 -36.42
N SER A 859 27.84 11.67 -37.65
CA SER A 859 28.77 12.40 -38.52
C SER A 859 28.15 13.51 -39.38
N SER A 860 26.83 13.75 -39.30
CA SER A 860 26.18 14.86 -40.02
C SER A 860 24.93 15.39 -39.31
N GLY A 861 24.84 16.72 -39.14
CA GLY A 861 23.64 17.50 -38.79
C GLY A 861 22.94 17.19 -37.45
N VAL A 862 22.66 18.22 -36.63
CA VAL A 862 21.86 18.06 -35.39
C VAL A 862 20.38 18.05 -35.73
N ASP A 863 19.74 16.88 -35.70
CA ASP A 863 18.29 16.74 -35.77
C ASP A 863 17.65 16.93 -34.37
N PHE A 864 17.03 18.10 -34.16
CA PHE A 864 16.33 18.46 -32.92
C PHE A 864 15.05 17.65 -32.66
N SER A 865 14.56 16.90 -33.65
CA SER A 865 13.39 16.02 -33.52
C SER A 865 13.77 14.57 -33.22
N SER A 866 15.07 14.27 -33.07
CA SER A 866 15.52 12.92 -32.77
C SER A 866 15.02 12.45 -31.40
N PRO A 867 14.75 11.14 -31.24
CA PRO A 867 14.28 10.58 -29.98
C PRO A 867 15.33 10.75 -28.87
N SER A 868 16.63 10.74 -29.20
CA SER A 868 17.70 10.96 -28.24
C SER A 868 17.67 12.39 -27.67
N PHE A 869 17.57 13.40 -28.55
CA PHE A 869 17.48 14.80 -28.15
C PHE A 869 16.20 15.09 -27.35
N THR A 870 15.09 14.45 -27.72
CA THR A 870 13.82 14.53 -26.97
C THR A 870 13.96 13.94 -25.56
N ASN A 871 14.62 12.79 -25.42
CA ASN A 871 14.91 12.18 -24.12
C ASN A 871 15.82 13.06 -23.26
N MET A 872 16.82 13.70 -23.87
CA MET A 872 17.70 14.65 -23.18
C MET A 872 16.94 15.89 -22.70
N LYS A 873 16.04 16.43 -23.52
CA LYS A 873 15.18 17.56 -23.15
C LYS A 873 14.24 17.18 -22.02
N GLU A 874 13.65 15.98 -22.05
CA GLU A 874 12.82 15.45 -20.96
C GLU A 874 13.63 15.27 -19.67
N LEU A 875 14.87 14.79 -19.75
CA LEU A 875 15.77 14.68 -18.61
C LEU A 875 16.01 16.06 -17.96
N ALA A 876 16.32 17.07 -18.77
CA ALA A 876 16.50 18.44 -18.31
C ALA A 876 15.22 19.02 -17.68
N ARG A 877 14.05 18.77 -18.29
CA ARG A 877 12.76 19.16 -17.71
C ARG A 877 12.54 18.51 -16.34
N ARG A 878 12.82 17.21 -16.19
CA ARG A 878 12.71 16.52 -14.89
C ARG A 878 13.68 17.08 -13.85
N PHE A 879 14.92 17.41 -14.23
CA PHE A 879 15.87 18.09 -13.33
C PHE A 879 15.38 19.47 -12.89
N SER A 880 14.84 20.26 -13.82
CA SER A 880 14.26 21.59 -13.53
C SER A 880 13.15 21.52 -12.48
N LEU A 881 12.28 20.49 -12.56
CA LEU A 881 11.22 20.28 -11.57
C LEU A 881 11.73 20.03 -10.14
N THR A 882 12.98 19.57 -9.98
CA THR A 882 13.54 19.26 -8.66
C THR A 882 13.84 20.49 -7.80
N PHE A 883 13.92 21.69 -8.41
CA PHE A 883 14.14 22.95 -7.68
C PHE A 883 12.88 23.53 -7.01
N GLY A 884 11.70 22.91 -7.22
CA GLY A 884 10.43 23.33 -6.61
C GLY A 884 9.91 24.66 -7.16
N TRP A 885 9.00 25.29 -6.40
CA TRP A 885 8.40 26.61 -6.74
C TRP A 885 9.07 27.78 -5.99
N ASP A 886 9.85 27.49 -4.95
CA ASP A 886 10.60 28.49 -4.18
C ASP A 886 11.87 28.89 -4.94
N GLN A 887 11.69 29.83 -5.87
CA GLN A 887 12.75 30.37 -6.73
C GLN A 887 13.85 31.09 -5.95
N VAL A 888 13.56 31.57 -4.73
CA VAL A 888 14.54 32.27 -3.88
C VAL A 888 15.57 31.27 -3.35
N LYS A 889 15.14 30.10 -2.87
CA LYS A 889 16.04 29.08 -2.31
C LYS A 889 16.98 28.41 -3.31
N SER A 890 16.62 28.44 -4.60
CA SER A 890 17.34 27.78 -5.70
C SER A 890 18.03 28.76 -6.66
N ARG A 891 17.93 30.07 -6.39
CA ARG A 891 18.39 31.17 -7.25
C ARG A 891 19.80 30.98 -7.80
N GLU A 892 20.78 30.77 -6.91
CA GLU A 892 22.19 30.66 -7.27
C GLU A 892 22.51 29.37 -8.04
N SER A 893 21.88 28.26 -7.65
CA SER A 893 22.02 26.96 -8.34
C SER A 893 21.51 27.02 -9.78
N VAL A 894 20.34 27.63 -10.00
CA VAL A 894 19.77 27.76 -11.34
C VAL A 894 20.61 28.72 -12.17
N ALA A 895 21.08 29.84 -11.60
CA ALA A 895 22.00 30.74 -12.28
C ALA A 895 23.31 30.04 -12.70
N MET A 896 23.85 29.14 -11.85
CA MET A 896 25.03 28.34 -12.17
C MET A 896 24.80 27.40 -13.38
N ILE A 897 23.65 26.72 -13.43
CA ILE A 897 23.26 25.86 -14.57
C ILE A 897 23.27 26.66 -15.88
N HIS A 898 22.69 27.87 -15.87
CA HIS A 898 22.67 28.72 -17.06
C HIS A 898 24.06 29.22 -17.45
N LYS A 899 24.91 29.56 -16.47
CA LYS A 899 26.28 30.00 -16.72
C LYS A 899 27.10 28.90 -17.40
N GLU A 900 27.20 27.72 -16.79
CA GLU A 900 27.99 26.60 -17.32
C GLU A 900 27.39 26.06 -18.63
N GLY A 901 26.05 26.12 -18.79
CA GLY A 901 25.39 25.73 -20.02
C GLY A 901 25.64 26.69 -21.20
N ILE A 902 25.73 28.00 -20.94
CA ILE A 902 26.13 28.98 -21.97
C ILE A 902 27.59 28.75 -22.36
N GLU A 903 28.49 28.61 -21.37
CA GLU A 903 29.92 28.34 -21.63
C GLU A 903 30.10 27.10 -22.52
N PHE A 904 29.35 26.03 -22.25
CA PHE A 904 29.36 24.80 -23.04
C PHE A 904 28.81 24.97 -24.47
N ALA A 905 27.70 25.69 -24.63
CA ALA A 905 27.06 25.89 -25.93
C ALA A 905 27.98 26.61 -26.93
N PHE A 906 28.88 27.46 -26.44
CA PHE A 906 29.85 28.22 -27.24
C PHE A 906 31.29 27.67 -27.18
N GLN A 907 31.51 26.53 -26.51
CA GLN A 907 32.82 25.89 -26.45
C GLN A 907 33.29 25.46 -27.86
N GLY A 908 34.50 25.84 -28.24
CA GLY A 908 35.08 25.55 -29.57
C GLY A 908 34.76 26.58 -30.67
N ALA A 909 34.07 27.68 -30.35
CA ALA A 909 33.77 28.76 -31.32
C ALA A 909 34.98 29.68 -31.65
N THR A 910 36.16 29.43 -31.07
CA THR A 910 37.37 30.23 -31.26
C THR A 910 38.28 29.62 -32.33
N GLY A 911 37.92 29.84 -33.59
CA GLY A 911 38.77 29.63 -34.77
C GLY A 911 38.60 30.82 -35.72
N VAL A 912 39.71 31.26 -36.30
CA VAL A 912 39.86 32.47 -37.15
C VAL A 912 38.72 32.59 -38.18
N ASP A 913 38.10 33.78 -38.23
CA ASP A 913 36.85 34.16 -38.93
C ASP A 913 35.55 33.63 -38.26
N GLY A 914 34.86 34.52 -37.52
CA GLY A 914 33.58 34.28 -36.81
C GLY A 914 32.38 33.95 -37.70
N LYS A 915 32.51 32.91 -38.53
CA LYS A 915 31.52 32.41 -39.49
C LYS A 915 31.12 30.95 -39.23
N CYS A 916 31.71 30.25 -38.26
CA CYS A 916 31.32 28.88 -37.91
C CYS A 916 30.22 28.85 -36.84
N LEU A 917 29.16 28.09 -37.10
CA LEU A 917 28.12 27.77 -36.13
C LEU A 917 28.75 27.04 -34.92
N PRO A 918 28.50 27.47 -33.67
CA PRO A 918 28.99 26.74 -32.51
C PRO A 918 28.49 25.29 -32.50
N PRO A 919 29.35 24.28 -32.30
CA PRO A 919 28.99 22.87 -32.44
C PRO A 919 27.91 22.42 -31.43
N ASN A 920 27.86 23.09 -30.27
CA ASN A 920 26.95 22.77 -29.18
C ASN A 920 25.75 23.73 -29.07
N LEU A 921 25.45 24.53 -30.10
CA LEU A 921 24.40 25.56 -30.02
C LEU A 921 23.02 24.98 -29.65
N GLY A 922 22.72 23.75 -30.07
CA GLY A 922 21.52 23.01 -29.71
C GLY A 922 21.29 22.82 -28.21
N PHE A 923 22.37 22.85 -27.41
CA PHE A 923 22.31 22.71 -25.96
C PHE A 923 21.54 23.85 -25.28
N LEU A 924 21.42 25.01 -25.93
CA LEU A 924 20.61 26.13 -25.44
C LEU A 924 19.12 25.75 -25.28
N LEU A 925 18.59 24.89 -26.15
CA LEU A 925 17.22 24.38 -26.02
C LEU A 925 17.03 23.50 -24.78
N ILE A 926 18.08 22.81 -24.34
CA ILE A 926 18.05 21.97 -23.14
C ILE A 926 18.02 22.85 -21.88
N ILE A 927 18.95 23.82 -21.78
CA ILE A 927 18.98 24.71 -20.61
C ILE A 927 17.80 25.69 -20.55
N THR A 928 17.09 25.89 -21.67
CA THR A 928 15.83 26.64 -21.70
C THR A 928 14.80 26.07 -20.73
N GLU A 929 14.79 24.76 -20.48
CA GLU A 929 13.88 24.11 -19.50
C GLU A 929 14.06 24.62 -18.05
N PHE A 930 15.19 25.27 -17.74
CA PHE A 930 15.47 25.85 -16.43
C PHE A 930 15.12 27.35 -16.34
N SER A 931 14.87 28.01 -17.48
CA SER A 931 14.64 29.47 -17.54
C SER A 931 13.43 29.92 -16.71
N ASN A 932 12.38 29.10 -16.62
CA ASN A 932 11.19 29.36 -15.80
C ASN A 932 11.45 29.29 -14.29
N LYS A 933 12.63 28.80 -13.87
CA LYS A 933 13.05 28.77 -12.46
C LYS A 933 13.88 29.98 -12.07
N LEU A 934 14.31 30.82 -13.02
CA LEU A 934 14.97 32.09 -12.74
C LEU A 934 13.97 33.18 -12.33
N LEU A 935 14.40 34.02 -11.38
CA LEU A 935 13.70 35.27 -11.09
C LEU A 935 13.96 36.28 -12.22
N LYS A 936 13.01 37.22 -12.43
CA LYS A 936 13.16 38.32 -13.39
C LYS A 936 14.51 39.05 -13.36
N PRO A 937 15.08 39.45 -12.20
CA PRO A 937 16.40 40.06 -12.14
C PRO A 937 17.51 39.13 -12.65
N ASP A 938 17.45 37.84 -12.34
CA ASP A 938 18.48 36.88 -12.75
C ASP A 938 18.40 36.55 -14.24
N LYS A 939 17.19 36.53 -14.82
CA LYS A 939 17.02 36.44 -16.28
C LYS A 939 17.79 37.55 -17.01
N ARG A 940 17.76 38.80 -16.50
CA ARG A 940 18.52 39.92 -17.06
C ARG A 940 20.03 39.72 -16.93
N LEU A 941 20.50 39.21 -15.80
CA LEU A 941 21.94 38.92 -15.58
C LEU A 941 22.43 37.80 -16.50
N VAL A 942 21.67 36.72 -16.61
CA VAL A 942 21.97 35.59 -17.53
C VAL A 942 21.95 36.08 -18.99
N TYR A 943 21.00 36.94 -19.36
CA TYR A 943 20.96 37.53 -20.70
C TYR A 943 22.18 38.42 -20.99
N ALA A 944 22.58 39.28 -20.05
CA ALA A 944 23.79 40.10 -20.17
C ALA A 944 25.07 39.23 -20.26
N TYR A 945 25.09 38.09 -19.58
CA TYR A 945 26.18 37.13 -19.67
C TYR A 945 26.22 36.43 -21.04
N LEU A 946 25.06 36.00 -21.57
CA LEU A 946 24.93 35.43 -22.91
C LEU A 946 25.44 36.39 -24.01
N GLN A 947 25.18 37.68 -23.87
CA GLN A 947 25.62 38.70 -24.84
C GLN A 947 27.15 38.77 -25.00
N ARG A 948 27.95 38.32 -24.01
CA ARG A 948 29.41 38.29 -24.12
C ARG A 948 29.92 37.31 -25.19
N TYR A 949 29.10 36.31 -25.54
CA TYR A 949 29.42 35.31 -26.56
C TYR A 949 28.83 35.66 -27.94
N MET A 950 28.05 36.73 -28.03
CA MET A 950 27.41 37.21 -29.27
C MET A 950 28.20 38.40 -29.82
N ALA A 951 29.01 38.20 -30.87
CA ALA A 951 29.62 39.31 -31.59
C ALA A 951 28.57 39.97 -32.51
N GLU A 952 28.15 41.21 -32.23
CA GLU A 952 27.36 41.97 -33.21
C GLU A 952 28.26 42.43 -34.38
N PRO A 953 27.79 42.40 -35.65
CA PRO A 953 26.48 41.93 -36.13
C PRO A 953 26.56 40.54 -36.78
N LEU A 954 26.16 39.49 -36.06
CA LEU A 954 25.94 38.15 -36.63
C LEU A 954 24.65 38.13 -37.49
N PRO A 955 24.68 37.65 -38.75
CA PRO A 955 23.48 37.42 -39.53
C PRO A 955 22.77 36.14 -39.03
N CYS A 956 22.12 36.21 -37.86
CA CYS A 956 21.32 35.12 -37.29
C CYS A 956 20.00 34.90 -38.08
N ARG A 957 20.07 34.50 -39.36
CA ARG A 957 18.89 34.33 -40.22
C ARG A 957 18.66 32.90 -40.75
N GLY A 958 19.50 31.92 -40.39
CA GLY A 958 19.31 30.51 -40.75
C GLY A 958 18.55 29.70 -39.68
N GLU A 959 17.88 28.61 -40.08
CA GLU A 959 17.20 27.66 -39.16
C GLU A 959 18.14 27.08 -38.09
N GLU A 960 19.44 27.01 -38.39
CA GLU A 960 20.48 26.50 -37.49
C GLU A 960 20.68 27.38 -36.22
N TRP A 961 20.25 28.65 -36.24
CA TRP A 961 20.34 29.57 -35.10
C TRP A 961 19.08 29.60 -34.21
N GLN A 962 18.05 28.81 -34.54
CA GLN A 962 16.80 28.74 -33.77
C GLN A 962 17.00 28.47 -32.26
N PRO A 963 17.92 27.57 -31.82
CA PRO A 963 18.19 27.36 -30.40
C PRO A 963 18.49 28.64 -29.61
N LEU A 964 19.28 29.55 -30.21
CA LEU A 964 19.66 30.81 -29.59
C LEU A 964 18.48 31.78 -29.48
N ILE A 965 17.65 31.85 -30.53
CA ILE A 965 16.46 32.71 -30.57
C ILE A 965 15.47 32.27 -29.49
N TRP A 966 15.22 30.97 -29.37
CA TRP A 966 14.26 30.43 -28.40
C TRP A 966 14.73 30.65 -26.96
N TYR A 967 16.01 30.38 -26.70
CA TYR A 967 16.58 30.62 -25.37
C TYR A 967 16.56 32.11 -25.00
N ARG A 968 16.91 33.00 -25.94
CA ARG A 968 16.78 34.46 -25.73
C ARG A 968 15.36 34.87 -25.38
N ASN A 969 14.36 34.37 -26.11
CA ASN A 969 12.96 34.68 -25.85
C ASN A 969 12.54 34.20 -24.45
N SER A 970 13.03 33.04 -23.99
CA SER A 970 12.73 32.52 -22.66
C SER A 970 13.26 33.38 -21.50
N LEU A 971 14.36 34.10 -21.73
CA LEU A 971 14.96 35.03 -20.76
C LEU A 971 14.29 36.42 -20.80
N LEU A 972 13.70 36.79 -21.93
CA LEU A 972 13.00 38.08 -22.11
C LEU A 972 11.51 38.02 -21.73
N ALA A 973 10.92 36.82 -21.71
CA ALA A 973 9.60 36.54 -21.14
C ALA A 973 9.64 36.61 -19.61
#